data_AF-A0A3M2A4Y8-F1
#
_entry.id   AF-A0A3M2A4Y8-F1
#
_cell.length_a   1.000
_cell.length_b   1.000
_cell.length_c   1.000
_cell.angle_alpha   90.00
_cell.angle_beta   90.00
_cell.angle_gamma   90.00
#
_symmetry.space_group_name_H-M   'P 1'
#
loop_
_entity.id
_entity.type
_entity.pdbx_description
1 polymer ?
#
loop_
_entity_poly.entity_id
_entity_poly.type
_entity_poly.pdbx_seq_one_letter_code
_entity_poly.pdbx_strand_id
1 'polypeptide(L)'
;MNPSRKSFFLPLLYAFGVLLFLWGFMNAPAVHAATLTVDTLDDELNADGDCSLREAISAANTNTAVDACPAGDAGLDTISLPAGTIVLTAGQLTISQDVILQGAGSGSSVIDGNGADRVLELNSNSVVTITGVTLRNGNITGNGGGVYVNMATAVFTDTIISNNTATNGGGVYIFSGSATLLSGQIMTNTATTGGGVYVQRSTASFSLNGGTVGNNTAVNAGGVYVNQGSIVISGGEIRDNTATATTGFPGGGIYVATGSATLAGGVIRDNSAYRGAGILVNNGWAVLSSTQIVSNTATYGGGVYLVQGGAVLTQTGGLIAYNHATANTDFGGGGVYIFSGNLVMEGGEIRQNVADYDGGGVNVASGTAVIRGGSLLNNTAANSGGAVHIRNSTGVVTITNALLDGNTPDAVAVDDGTMTLAGNTIQNHITALRITNGMLTAYANNVLSYTTGIVTTGGVLNGRHNWWGSGATSSSVGQTDAFDYRLGALVVSWGAGTLPDGAAISGGTGTGVVVSHGTAVPFSQPASAVGTPCSDFYDFFTLPGASGTWTVEVPISSDTACDNTFTTNKLFGFALNGANAPDTACAPDAACWNLLSGVSGVAGSPRKLSVSLTTAQLGGTPIVAGNTDANDPTAISLRSVRISAQETAVWLWGLLLVLFGITGALWQRQNR
;
A
#
# COMPACT_ATOMS: atom_id res chain seq x y z
N MET A 1 -33.95 -55.78 11.56
CA MET A 1 -33.98 -56.91 10.61
C MET A 1 -33.45 -56.44 9.27
N ASN A 2 -32.26 -56.91 8.89
CA ASN A 2 -31.91 -57.13 7.47
C ASN A 2 -32.58 -58.46 7.05
N PRO A 3 -32.84 -58.82 5.76
CA PRO A 3 -31.81 -58.82 4.69
C PRO A 3 -32.24 -58.76 3.18
N SER A 4 -31.22 -58.63 2.31
CA SER A 4 -31.01 -59.22 0.95
C SER A 4 -31.79 -58.65 -0.26
N ARG A 5 -31.20 -58.36 -1.43
CA ARG A 5 -30.15 -59.07 -2.20
C ARG A 5 -29.25 -58.12 -3.04
N LYS A 6 -27.92 -58.34 -2.93
CA LYS A 6 -26.88 -58.16 -3.98
C LYS A 6 -27.12 -59.21 -5.09
N SER A 7 -26.56 -59.26 -6.30
CA SER A 7 -25.48 -58.64 -7.09
C SER A 7 -25.67 -59.23 -8.50
N PHE A 8 -25.20 -58.65 -9.60
CA PHE A 8 -23.87 -58.91 -10.19
C PHE A 8 -23.97 -58.29 -11.59
N PHE A 9 -23.22 -57.23 -11.92
CA PHE A 9 -22.84 -56.93 -13.33
C PHE A 9 -21.88 -55.73 -13.48
N LEU A 10 -21.50 -55.04 -12.39
CA LEU A 10 -20.66 -53.83 -12.52
C LEU A 10 -19.14 -53.90 -12.21
N PRO A 11 -18.50 -55.01 -11.78
CA PRO A 11 -17.06 -54.96 -11.49
C PRO A 11 -16.14 -55.39 -12.66
N LEU A 12 -16.66 -55.92 -13.77
CA LEU A 12 -15.78 -56.42 -14.86
C LEU A 12 -15.34 -55.33 -15.85
N LEU A 13 -16.09 -54.22 -15.98
CA LEU A 13 -15.75 -53.14 -16.93
C LEU A 13 -14.68 -52.18 -16.40
N TYR A 14 -14.54 -52.05 -15.08
CA TYR A 14 -13.52 -51.18 -14.46
C TYR A 14 -12.12 -51.82 -14.45
N ALA A 15 -12.03 -53.15 -14.39
CA ALA A 15 -10.73 -53.84 -14.39
C ALA A 15 -10.05 -53.80 -15.78
N PHE A 16 -10.82 -53.84 -16.87
CA PHE A 16 -10.27 -53.77 -18.23
C PHE A 16 -9.86 -52.34 -18.64
N GLY A 17 -10.58 -51.31 -18.17
CA GLY A 17 -10.23 -49.91 -18.41
C GLY A 17 -8.95 -49.48 -17.68
N VAL A 18 -8.73 -49.96 -16.46
CA VAL A 18 -7.53 -49.64 -15.66
C VAL A 18 -6.28 -50.38 -16.18
N LEU A 19 -6.41 -51.61 -16.72
CA LEU A 19 -5.28 -52.30 -17.34
C LEU A 19 -4.86 -51.68 -18.69
N LEU A 20 -5.79 -51.17 -19.50
CA LEU A 20 -5.47 -50.45 -20.74
C LEU A 20 -4.87 -49.06 -20.48
N PHE A 21 -5.25 -48.40 -19.38
CA PHE A 21 -4.65 -47.12 -18.96
C PHE A 21 -3.23 -47.29 -18.36
N LEU A 22 -2.92 -48.46 -17.77
CA LEU A 22 -1.58 -48.80 -17.28
C LEU A 22 -0.66 -49.32 -18.39
N TRP A 23 -1.17 -49.91 -19.48
CA TRP A 23 -0.34 -50.37 -20.60
C TRP A 23 0.15 -49.23 -21.50
N GLY A 24 -0.58 -48.12 -21.56
CA GLY A 24 -0.17 -46.89 -22.25
C GLY A 24 1.00 -46.13 -21.59
N PHE A 25 1.27 -46.39 -20.30
CA PHE A 25 2.39 -45.78 -19.57
C PHE A 25 3.61 -46.70 -19.40
N MET A 26 3.52 -47.99 -19.76
CA MET A 26 4.67 -48.89 -19.75
C MET A 26 5.51 -48.84 -21.05
N ASN A 27 5.09 -48.03 -22.02
CA ASN A 27 5.80 -47.80 -23.30
C ASN A 27 5.90 -46.31 -23.66
N ALA A 28 5.94 -45.40 -22.66
CA ALA A 28 6.61 -44.13 -22.90
C ALA A 28 8.11 -44.45 -22.92
N PRO A 29 8.86 -44.18 -24.01
CA PRO A 29 10.30 -44.29 -23.95
C PRO A 29 10.76 -43.44 -22.77
N ALA A 30 11.67 -43.98 -21.94
CA ALA A 30 12.39 -43.14 -21.00
C ALA A 30 12.94 -41.98 -21.81
N VAL A 31 12.57 -40.74 -21.46
CA VAL A 31 13.20 -39.55 -22.04
C VAL A 31 14.64 -39.62 -21.54
N HIS A 32 15.52 -40.20 -22.35
CA HIS A 32 16.94 -40.13 -22.14
C HIS A 32 17.30 -38.66 -22.30
N ALA A 33 17.92 -38.10 -21.28
CA ALA A 33 18.60 -36.81 -21.37
C ALA A 33 20.01 -37.10 -21.88
N ALA A 34 20.41 -36.52 -23.02
CA ALA A 34 21.79 -36.65 -23.45
C ALA A 34 22.69 -35.93 -22.45
N THR A 35 23.85 -36.51 -22.13
CA THR A 35 24.87 -35.86 -21.31
C THR A 35 26.05 -35.52 -22.19
N LEU A 36 26.24 -34.23 -22.46
CA LEU A 36 27.35 -33.68 -23.23
C LEU A 36 28.41 -33.22 -22.24
N THR A 37 29.53 -33.93 -22.17
CA THR A 37 30.63 -33.61 -21.25
C THR A 37 31.63 -32.74 -21.99
N VAL A 38 31.79 -31.50 -21.53
CA VAL A 38 32.83 -30.60 -22.03
C VAL A 38 34.18 -31.03 -21.43
N ASP A 39 35.17 -31.27 -22.27
CA ASP A 39 36.49 -31.77 -21.85
C ASP A 39 37.67 -30.84 -22.20
N THR A 40 37.40 -29.75 -22.92
CA THR A 40 38.33 -28.63 -23.12
C THR A 40 37.82 -27.32 -22.51
N LEU A 41 38.75 -26.39 -22.25
CA LEU A 41 38.44 -25.02 -21.81
C LEU A 41 38.44 -24.01 -22.96
N ASP A 42 38.83 -24.45 -24.15
CA ASP A 42 38.90 -23.61 -25.33
C ASP A 42 37.49 -23.29 -25.86
N ASP A 43 37.32 -22.08 -26.43
CA ASP A 43 36.07 -21.64 -27.03
C ASP A 43 36.15 -21.75 -28.55
N GLU A 44 35.68 -22.87 -29.12
CA GLU A 44 35.87 -23.16 -30.53
C GLU A 44 34.75 -23.99 -31.18
N LEU A 45 34.87 -24.21 -32.49
CA LEU A 45 34.00 -25.02 -33.35
C LEU A 45 34.86 -25.71 -34.44
N ASN A 46 36.12 -26.02 -34.12
CA ASN A 46 37.03 -26.66 -35.06
C ASN A 46 36.76 -28.17 -35.07
N ALA A 47 37.72 -28.99 -35.49
CA ALA A 47 37.56 -30.44 -35.50
C ALA A 47 38.90 -31.06 -35.12
N ASP A 48 39.17 -31.15 -33.83
CA ASP A 48 40.43 -31.63 -33.25
C ASP A 48 40.25 -32.80 -32.27
N GLY A 49 39.01 -33.25 -32.06
CA GLY A 49 38.67 -34.46 -31.33
C GLY A 49 38.41 -34.22 -29.85
N ASP A 50 38.22 -32.97 -29.43
CA ASP A 50 37.68 -32.63 -28.12
C ASP A 50 36.23 -32.10 -28.22
N CYS A 51 35.62 -31.83 -27.06
CA CYS A 51 34.27 -31.31 -26.94
C CYS A 51 34.30 -30.01 -26.12
N SER A 52 34.34 -28.88 -26.81
CA SER A 52 34.22 -27.56 -26.22
C SER A 52 32.78 -27.22 -25.81
N LEU A 53 32.61 -26.20 -24.97
CA LEU A 53 31.27 -25.73 -24.58
C LEU A 53 30.44 -25.26 -25.79
N ARG A 54 31.08 -24.61 -26.76
CA ARG A 54 30.37 -24.08 -27.92
C ARG A 54 29.90 -25.22 -28.85
N GLU A 55 30.68 -26.28 -28.98
CA GLU A 55 30.28 -27.50 -29.68
C GLU A 55 29.17 -28.23 -28.95
N ALA A 56 29.28 -28.38 -27.62
CA ALA A 56 28.23 -29.02 -26.81
C ALA A 56 26.89 -28.27 -26.94
N ILE A 57 26.90 -26.93 -26.92
CA ILE A 57 25.70 -26.12 -27.14
C ILE A 57 25.18 -26.28 -28.58
N SER A 58 26.05 -26.33 -29.59
CA SER A 58 25.64 -26.60 -30.97
C SER A 58 24.98 -27.97 -31.10
N ALA A 59 25.58 -29.01 -30.50
CA ALA A 59 25.08 -30.38 -30.53
C ALA A 59 23.73 -30.55 -29.83
N ALA A 60 23.53 -29.87 -28.70
CA ALA A 60 22.24 -29.79 -28.00
C ALA A 60 21.20 -29.01 -28.83
N ASN A 61 21.59 -27.91 -29.47
CA ASN A 61 20.66 -27.12 -30.28
C ASN A 61 20.17 -27.85 -31.53
N THR A 62 21.04 -28.65 -32.18
CA THR A 62 20.72 -29.31 -33.45
C THR A 62 20.33 -30.78 -33.30
N ASN A 63 20.49 -31.36 -32.12
CA ASN A 63 20.33 -32.80 -31.87
C ASN A 63 21.20 -33.65 -32.80
N THR A 64 22.40 -33.16 -33.12
CA THR A 64 23.39 -33.85 -33.96
C THR A 64 24.76 -33.74 -33.31
N ALA A 65 25.60 -34.77 -33.44
CA ALA A 65 26.96 -34.71 -32.94
C ALA A 65 27.74 -33.57 -33.60
N VAL A 66 28.60 -32.91 -32.82
CA VAL A 66 29.49 -31.84 -33.27
C VAL A 66 30.88 -32.17 -32.73
N ASP A 67 31.83 -32.40 -33.63
CA ASP A 67 33.13 -33.01 -33.35
C ASP A 67 33.07 -34.20 -32.37
N ALA A 68 33.77 -34.15 -31.22
CA ALA A 68 33.72 -35.21 -30.22
C ALA A 68 32.50 -35.11 -29.28
N CYS A 69 31.75 -34.01 -29.32
CA CYS A 69 30.50 -33.91 -28.57
C CYS A 69 29.43 -34.85 -29.15
N PRO A 70 28.81 -35.71 -28.33
CA PRO A 70 27.72 -36.55 -28.77
C PRO A 70 26.52 -35.69 -29.20
N ALA A 71 25.63 -36.26 -30.02
CA ALA A 71 24.37 -35.60 -30.37
C ALA A 71 23.53 -35.33 -29.12
N GLY A 72 22.92 -34.15 -29.06
CA GLY A 72 21.81 -33.88 -28.13
C GLY A 72 20.58 -34.73 -28.45
N ASP A 73 19.65 -34.75 -27.51
CA ASP A 73 18.35 -35.40 -27.66
C ASP A 73 17.24 -34.36 -27.86
N ALA A 74 16.14 -34.73 -28.52
CA ALA A 74 14.97 -33.85 -28.68
C ALA A 74 14.25 -33.49 -27.35
N GLY A 75 14.77 -33.97 -26.22
CA GLY A 75 14.30 -33.70 -24.87
C GLY A 75 15.21 -32.70 -24.13
N LEU A 76 15.35 -32.89 -22.82
CA LEU A 76 16.22 -32.08 -21.99
C LEU A 76 17.64 -32.64 -22.00
N ASP A 77 18.62 -31.84 -22.43
CA ASP A 77 20.03 -32.23 -22.39
C ASP A 77 20.73 -31.71 -21.14
N THR A 78 21.80 -32.39 -20.72
CA THR A 78 22.72 -31.90 -19.67
C THR A 78 24.09 -31.65 -20.26
N ILE A 79 24.56 -30.40 -20.18
CA ILE A 79 25.92 -30.01 -20.53
C ILE A 79 26.73 -29.90 -19.24
N SER A 80 27.71 -30.78 -19.06
CA SER A 80 28.58 -30.82 -17.88
C SER A 80 29.90 -30.09 -18.15
N LEU A 81 30.16 -29.01 -17.42
CA LEU A 81 31.39 -28.21 -17.55
C LEU A 81 32.50 -28.73 -16.62
N PRO A 82 33.77 -28.70 -17.08
CA PRO A 82 34.91 -28.93 -16.20
C PRO A 82 35.13 -27.72 -15.26
N ALA A 83 35.98 -27.90 -14.26
CA ALA A 83 36.52 -26.78 -13.50
C ALA A 83 37.53 -26.01 -14.37
N GLY A 84 37.49 -24.68 -14.33
CA GLY A 84 38.32 -23.81 -15.14
C GLY A 84 37.57 -22.59 -15.65
N THR A 85 38.27 -21.77 -16.44
CA THR A 85 37.69 -20.60 -17.09
C THR A 85 37.67 -20.81 -18.59
N ILE A 86 36.47 -20.84 -19.16
CA ILE A 86 36.21 -20.83 -20.59
C ILE A 86 36.10 -19.36 -21.00
N VAL A 87 37.09 -18.86 -21.75
CA VAL A 87 37.13 -17.47 -22.22
C VAL A 87 36.52 -17.41 -23.62
N LEU A 88 35.41 -16.67 -23.76
CA LEU A 88 34.73 -16.55 -25.05
C LEU A 88 35.56 -15.69 -26.01
N THR A 89 35.83 -16.25 -27.19
CA THR A 89 36.57 -15.62 -28.28
C THR A 89 35.74 -15.50 -29.56
N ALA A 90 34.67 -16.31 -29.70
CA ALA A 90 33.81 -16.35 -30.88
C ALA A 90 32.42 -15.71 -30.65
N GLY A 91 32.32 -14.74 -29.73
CA GLY A 91 31.07 -14.06 -29.38
C GLY A 91 30.23 -14.83 -28.36
N GLN A 92 28.95 -14.49 -28.23
CA GLN A 92 28.08 -15.08 -27.23
C GLN A 92 27.79 -16.57 -27.49
N LEU A 93 27.28 -17.26 -26.46
CA LEU A 93 26.73 -18.61 -26.59
C LEU A 93 25.19 -18.55 -26.67
N THR A 94 24.62 -19.11 -27.73
CA THR A 94 23.17 -19.12 -27.97
C THR A 94 22.58 -20.48 -27.66
N ILE A 95 21.62 -20.54 -26.75
CA ILE A 95 20.88 -21.76 -26.37
C ILE A 95 19.43 -21.64 -26.84
N SER A 96 19.00 -22.58 -27.67
CA SER A 96 17.68 -22.61 -28.31
C SER A 96 16.88 -23.88 -28.02
N GLN A 97 17.41 -24.79 -27.19
CA GLN A 97 16.77 -26.01 -26.71
C GLN A 97 16.81 -26.07 -25.17
N ASP A 98 16.05 -26.99 -24.60
CA ASP A 98 15.99 -27.19 -23.15
C ASP A 98 17.30 -27.83 -22.66
N VAL A 99 18.01 -27.15 -21.75
CA VAL A 99 19.35 -27.56 -21.30
C VAL A 99 19.53 -27.35 -19.80
N ILE A 100 20.18 -28.31 -19.14
CA ILE A 100 20.86 -28.12 -17.86
C ILE A 100 22.34 -27.84 -18.13
N LEU A 101 22.80 -26.62 -17.84
CA LEU A 101 24.21 -26.27 -17.83
C LEU A 101 24.76 -26.45 -16.41
N GLN A 102 25.50 -27.53 -16.20
CA GLN A 102 26.00 -27.94 -14.89
C GLN A 102 27.51 -27.74 -14.78
N GLY A 103 27.94 -26.84 -13.91
CA GLY A 103 29.35 -26.67 -13.56
C GLY A 103 29.77 -27.46 -12.33
N ALA A 104 31.09 -27.49 -12.10
CA ALA A 104 31.71 -28.10 -10.92
C ALA A 104 31.51 -27.28 -9.62
N GLY A 105 30.79 -26.16 -9.70
CA GLY A 105 30.51 -25.22 -8.60
C GLY A 105 30.83 -23.79 -9.01
N SER A 106 30.07 -22.81 -8.49
CA SER A 106 30.16 -21.40 -8.92
C SER A 106 31.55 -20.79 -8.79
N GLY A 107 32.35 -21.24 -7.83
CA GLY A 107 33.75 -20.82 -7.67
C GLY A 107 34.77 -21.54 -8.56
N SER A 108 34.36 -22.54 -9.35
CA SER A 108 35.25 -23.41 -10.12
C SER A 108 35.01 -23.34 -11.63
N SER A 109 33.76 -23.36 -12.08
CA SER A 109 33.43 -23.29 -13.51
C SER A 109 33.03 -21.86 -13.88
N VAL A 110 33.83 -21.22 -14.72
CA VAL A 110 33.66 -19.83 -15.13
C VAL A 110 33.49 -19.75 -16.65
N ILE A 111 32.46 -19.06 -17.11
CA ILE A 111 32.30 -18.63 -18.49
C ILE A 111 32.52 -17.12 -18.53
N ASP A 112 33.58 -16.72 -19.22
CA ASP A 112 34.07 -15.35 -19.25
C ASP A 112 33.81 -14.74 -20.64
N GLY A 113 32.93 -13.74 -20.73
CA GLY A 113 32.58 -13.05 -21.98
C GLY A 113 33.71 -12.21 -22.58
N ASN A 114 34.87 -12.14 -21.91
CA ASN A 114 36.08 -11.49 -22.39
C ASN A 114 35.93 -10.00 -22.76
N GLY A 115 34.88 -9.34 -22.23
CA GLY A 115 34.55 -7.97 -22.55
C GLY A 115 34.19 -7.72 -24.02
N ALA A 116 33.88 -8.77 -24.80
CA ALA A 116 33.70 -8.68 -26.25
C ALA A 116 32.23 -8.71 -26.70
N ASP A 117 31.40 -9.52 -26.03
CA ASP A 117 29.96 -9.63 -26.27
C ASP A 117 29.26 -10.00 -24.94
N ARG A 118 27.95 -10.24 -24.98
CA ARG A 118 27.23 -10.90 -23.88
C ARG A 118 27.73 -12.33 -23.66
N VAL A 119 27.49 -12.90 -22.48
CA VAL A 119 27.88 -14.29 -22.20
C VAL A 119 26.89 -15.28 -22.84
N LEU A 120 25.61 -15.21 -22.45
CA LEU A 120 24.57 -16.15 -22.90
C LEU A 120 23.37 -15.44 -23.54
N GLU A 121 22.80 -16.07 -24.57
CA GLU A 121 21.50 -15.73 -25.16
C GLU A 121 20.58 -16.95 -25.18
N LEU A 122 19.40 -16.84 -24.57
CA LEU A 122 18.42 -17.93 -24.46
C LEU A 122 17.19 -17.59 -25.32
N ASN A 123 16.84 -18.45 -26.26
CA ASN A 123 15.86 -18.20 -27.31
C ASN A 123 14.82 -19.32 -27.46
N SER A 124 13.84 -19.14 -28.36
CA SER A 124 12.94 -20.20 -28.86
C SER A 124 12.03 -20.86 -27.82
N ASN A 125 11.69 -20.15 -26.73
CA ASN A 125 10.95 -20.70 -25.60
C ASN A 125 11.65 -21.85 -24.87
N SER A 126 12.99 -21.91 -24.94
CA SER A 126 13.78 -22.89 -24.21
C SER A 126 13.64 -22.74 -22.69
N VAL A 127 13.82 -23.85 -21.97
CA VAL A 127 13.97 -23.92 -20.52
C VAL A 127 15.41 -24.26 -20.19
N VAL A 128 16.13 -23.30 -19.63
CA VAL A 128 17.56 -23.43 -19.33
C VAL A 128 17.79 -23.34 -17.83
N THR A 129 18.34 -24.41 -17.25
CA THR A 129 18.77 -24.44 -15.85
C THR A 129 20.28 -24.31 -15.81
N ILE A 130 20.80 -23.33 -15.08
CA ILE A 130 22.24 -23.12 -14.92
C ILE A 130 22.57 -23.35 -13.45
N THR A 131 23.52 -24.25 -13.18
CA THR A 131 23.90 -24.59 -11.82
C THR A 131 25.41 -24.70 -11.61
N GLY A 132 25.92 -24.08 -10.54
CA GLY A 132 27.33 -24.17 -10.19
C GLY A 132 28.26 -23.49 -11.21
N VAL A 133 27.85 -22.34 -11.76
CA VAL A 133 28.59 -21.61 -12.82
C VAL A 133 28.73 -20.13 -12.48
N THR A 134 29.87 -19.53 -12.80
CA THR A 134 30.04 -18.08 -12.88
C THR A 134 29.92 -17.60 -14.33
N LEU A 135 29.05 -16.63 -14.59
CA LEU A 135 28.93 -15.91 -15.87
C LEU A 135 29.43 -14.48 -15.67
N ARG A 136 30.53 -14.10 -16.31
CA ARG A 136 31.15 -12.80 -16.05
C ARG A 136 31.72 -12.10 -17.27
N ASN A 137 32.00 -10.80 -17.09
CA ASN A 137 32.69 -9.94 -18.05
C ASN A 137 32.06 -9.91 -19.45
N GLY A 138 30.76 -10.18 -19.56
CA GLY A 138 30.04 -9.87 -20.79
C GLY A 138 29.90 -8.35 -20.93
N ASN A 139 30.13 -7.81 -22.13
CA ASN A 139 30.08 -6.39 -22.40
C ASN A 139 29.46 -6.10 -23.75
N ILE A 140 28.34 -5.38 -23.76
CA ILE A 140 27.62 -5.08 -24.99
C ILE A 140 26.88 -3.75 -24.93
N THR A 141 26.86 -3.03 -26.06
CA THR A 141 25.89 -1.95 -26.27
C THR A 141 24.54 -2.55 -26.68
N GLY A 142 23.85 -3.17 -25.72
CA GLY A 142 22.61 -3.92 -25.96
C GLY A 142 21.95 -4.43 -24.67
N ASN A 143 21.27 -5.57 -24.75
CA ASN A 143 20.42 -6.10 -23.67
C ASN A 143 21.00 -7.36 -23.04
N GLY A 144 21.25 -7.43 -21.74
CA GLY A 144 21.73 -8.65 -21.07
C GLY A 144 23.22 -8.86 -21.28
N GLY A 145 24.05 -8.25 -20.44
CA GLY A 145 25.51 -8.40 -20.51
C GLY A 145 25.93 -9.81 -20.09
N GLY A 146 25.39 -10.29 -18.98
CA GLY A 146 25.55 -11.70 -18.59
C GLY A 146 24.62 -12.60 -19.40
N VAL A 147 23.31 -12.43 -19.22
CA VAL A 147 22.30 -13.31 -19.82
C VAL A 147 21.20 -12.48 -20.47
N TYR A 148 20.91 -12.79 -21.73
CA TYR A 148 19.70 -12.33 -22.40
C TYR A 148 18.67 -13.47 -22.49
N VAL A 149 17.54 -13.32 -21.79
CA VAL A 149 16.41 -14.25 -21.82
C VAL A 149 15.36 -13.71 -22.79
N ASN A 150 15.27 -14.28 -23.98
CA ASN A 150 14.37 -13.82 -25.03
C ASN A 150 13.27 -14.86 -25.29
N MET A 151 12.09 -14.58 -24.73
CA MET A 151 10.94 -15.50 -24.75
C MET A 151 11.24 -16.88 -24.15
N ALA A 152 12.34 -17.04 -23.42
CA ALA A 152 12.79 -18.28 -22.78
C ALA A 152 12.53 -18.28 -21.27
N THR A 153 12.85 -19.38 -20.60
CA THR A 153 12.84 -19.55 -19.14
C THR A 153 14.23 -19.88 -18.62
N ALA A 154 14.74 -19.09 -17.68
CA ALA A 154 16.03 -19.30 -17.04
C ALA A 154 15.86 -19.65 -15.56
N VAL A 155 16.57 -20.67 -15.07
CA VAL A 155 16.62 -21.02 -13.65
C VAL A 155 18.08 -21.04 -13.19
N PHE A 156 18.41 -20.25 -12.17
CA PHE A 156 19.75 -20.12 -11.63
C PHE A 156 19.84 -20.73 -10.23
N THR A 157 20.78 -21.66 -10.02
CA THR A 157 21.01 -22.33 -8.73
C THR A 157 22.50 -22.43 -8.45
N ASP A 158 22.98 -21.80 -7.37
CA ASP A 158 24.43 -21.62 -7.14
C ASP A 158 25.11 -21.05 -8.39
N THR A 159 24.58 -19.95 -8.91
CA THR A 159 25.12 -19.26 -10.09
C THR A 159 25.54 -17.85 -9.71
N ILE A 160 26.70 -17.41 -10.18
CA ILE A 160 27.18 -16.04 -10.00
C ILE A 160 27.18 -15.34 -11.35
N ILE A 161 26.37 -14.29 -11.51
CA ILE A 161 26.34 -13.42 -12.69
C ILE A 161 26.99 -12.10 -12.29
N SER A 162 28.23 -11.85 -12.71
CA SER A 162 29.02 -10.72 -12.20
C SER A 162 29.88 -9.96 -13.19
N ASN A 163 30.15 -8.69 -12.88
CA ASN A 163 31.02 -7.81 -13.70
C ASN A 163 30.59 -7.70 -15.17
N ASN A 164 29.30 -7.86 -15.44
CA ASN A 164 28.77 -7.71 -16.80
C ASN A 164 28.30 -6.28 -17.04
N THR A 165 28.43 -5.80 -18.27
CA THR A 165 28.06 -4.45 -18.70
C THR A 165 27.11 -4.48 -19.88
N ALA A 166 26.00 -3.72 -19.81
CA ALA A 166 25.03 -3.64 -20.90
C ALA A 166 24.36 -2.25 -20.99
N THR A 167 23.59 -1.99 -22.05
CA THR A 167 22.65 -0.85 -22.06
C THR A 167 21.48 -1.14 -21.12
N ASN A 168 20.89 -2.33 -21.20
CA ASN A 168 19.78 -2.76 -20.35
C ASN A 168 20.07 -4.13 -19.74
N GLY A 169 19.88 -4.28 -18.43
CA GLY A 169 20.11 -5.57 -17.76
C GLY A 169 21.59 -5.94 -17.78
N GLY A 170 22.40 -5.28 -16.94
CA GLY A 170 23.84 -5.54 -16.90
C GLY A 170 24.12 -7.01 -16.64
N GLY A 171 23.51 -7.56 -15.59
CA GLY A 171 23.50 -8.99 -15.33
C GLY A 171 22.54 -9.75 -16.25
N VAL A 172 21.24 -9.50 -16.10
CA VAL A 172 20.18 -10.25 -16.80
C VAL A 172 19.19 -9.30 -17.47
N TYR A 173 18.84 -9.57 -18.72
CA TYR A 173 17.72 -8.93 -19.39
C TYR A 173 16.67 -9.96 -19.79
N ILE A 174 15.40 -9.70 -19.50
CA ILE A 174 14.29 -10.61 -19.74
C ILE A 174 13.28 -9.94 -20.67
N PHE A 175 13.08 -10.52 -21.85
CA PHE A 175 12.13 -10.06 -22.85
C PHE A 175 11.02 -11.09 -23.04
N SER A 176 9.81 -10.78 -22.57
CA SER A 176 8.63 -11.66 -22.69
C SER A 176 8.85 -13.11 -22.20
N GLY A 177 9.87 -13.36 -21.38
CA GLY A 177 10.24 -14.67 -20.81
C GLY A 177 10.28 -14.64 -19.29
N SER A 178 10.91 -15.62 -18.66
CA SER A 178 11.03 -15.66 -17.19
C SER A 178 12.43 -16.00 -16.73
N ALA A 179 12.83 -15.46 -15.57
CA ALA A 179 14.05 -15.90 -14.90
C ALA A 179 13.82 -16.05 -13.40
N THR A 180 14.37 -17.12 -12.82
CA THR A 180 14.27 -17.42 -11.39
C THR A 180 15.66 -17.58 -10.78
N LEU A 181 15.97 -16.81 -9.74
CA LEU A 181 17.14 -17.01 -8.90
C LEU A 181 16.71 -17.80 -7.64
N LEU A 182 17.09 -19.07 -7.59
CA LEU A 182 16.84 -19.94 -6.44
C LEU A 182 17.94 -19.78 -5.38
N SER A 183 19.19 -19.70 -5.82
CA SER A 183 20.37 -19.40 -5.00
C SER A 183 21.50 -18.87 -5.88
N GLY A 184 22.49 -18.19 -5.29
CA GLY A 184 23.58 -17.54 -6.03
C GLY A 184 23.46 -16.02 -6.00
N GLN A 185 24.14 -15.35 -6.94
CA GLN A 185 24.35 -13.90 -6.90
C GLN A 185 24.25 -13.27 -8.30
N ILE A 186 23.50 -12.18 -8.43
CA ILE A 186 23.58 -11.24 -9.56
C ILE A 186 24.22 -9.97 -9.01
N MET A 187 25.52 -9.80 -9.22
CA MET A 187 26.27 -8.76 -8.52
C MET A 187 27.31 -8.01 -9.34
N THR A 188 27.66 -6.80 -8.93
CA THR A 188 28.70 -5.96 -9.58
C THR A 188 28.50 -5.75 -11.08
N ASN A 189 27.26 -5.84 -11.55
CA ASN A 189 26.93 -5.57 -12.94
C ASN A 189 26.59 -4.10 -13.15
N THR A 190 26.88 -3.59 -14.34
CA THR A 190 26.71 -2.19 -14.72
C THR A 190 25.77 -2.05 -15.91
N ALA A 191 24.83 -1.10 -15.87
CA ALA A 191 24.00 -0.79 -17.04
C ALA A 191 23.57 0.67 -17.14
N THR A 192 22.97 1.07 -18.27
CA THR A 192 22.18 2.31 -18.29
C THR A 192 20.87 2.12 -17.54
N THR A 193 20.20 0.98 -17.72
CA THR A 193 18.95 0.66 -17.02
C THR A 193 18.95 -0.77 -16.49
N GLY A 194 18.65 -0.95 -15.19
CA GLY A 194 18.62 -2.28 -14.55
C GLY A 194 20.02 -2.87 -14.47
N GLY A 195 20.83 -2.41 -13.51
CA GLY A 195 22.22 -2.86 -13.35
C GLY A 195 22.29 -4.37 -13.15
N GLY A 196 21.49 -4.90 -12.22
CA GLY A 196 21.32 -6.34 -12.01
C GLY A 196 20.40 -6.96 -13.05
N VAL A 197 19.11 -6.58 -13.02
CA VAL A 197 18.05 -7.21 -13.83
C VAL A 197 17.18 -6.18 -14.53
N TYR A 198 16.82 -6.43 -15.78
CA TYR A 198 15.79 -5.68 -16.50
C TYR A 198 14.69 -6.64 -16.97
N VAL A 199 13.44 -6.36 -16.61
CA VAL A 199 12.24 -7.13 -17.00
C VAL A 199 11.42 -6.31 -17.98
N GLN A 200 11.24 -6.77 -19.22
CA GLN A 200 10.51 -6.07 -20.28
C GLN A 200 9.33 -6.87 -20.82
N ARG A 201 8.19 -6.18 -20.97
CA ARG A 201 6.88 -6.67 -21.47
C ARG A 201 6.03 -7.33 -20.39
N SER A 202 4.72 -7.31 -20.58
CA SER A 202 3.74 -7.75 -19.58
C SER A 202 3.79 -9.23 -19.23
N THR A 203 4.31 -10.08 -20.11
CA THR A 203 4.49 -11.51 -19.84
C THR A 203 5.84 -11.82 -19.19
N ALA A 204 6.75 -10.84 -19.11
CA ALA A 204 8.05 -11.07 -18.52
C ALA A 204 7.99 -11.09 -16.98
N SER A 205 8.78 -11.99 -16.38
CA SER A 205 8.84 -12.11 -14.92
C SER A 205 10.25 -12.40 -14.41
N PHE A 206 10.56 -11.84 -13.25
CA PHE A 206 11.73 -12.21 -12.47
C PHE A 206 11.30 -12.70 -11.08
N SER A 207 11.80 -13.85 -10.64
CA SER A 207 11.52 -14.42 -9.33
C SER A 207 12.80 -14.53 -8.50
N LEU A 208 12.79 -13.92 -7.32
CA LEU A 208 13.84 -14.03 -6.31
C LEU A 208 13.32 -14.88 -5.15
N ASN A 209 13.74 -16.15 -5.11
CA ASN A 209 13.35 -17.09 -4.05
C ASN A 209 14.46 -17.31 -3.03
N GLY A 210 15.69 -16.94 -3.39
CA GLY A 210 16.88 -16.95 -2.55
C GLY A 210 18.03 -16.22 -3.24
N GLY A 211 19.21 -16.26 -2.64
CA GLY A 211 20.39 -15.59 -3.21
C GLY A 211 20.35 -14.06 -3.07
N THR A 212 21.15 -13.37 -3.89
CA THR A 212 21.35 -11.93 -3.78
C THR A 212 21.36 -11.24 -5.14
N VAL A 213 20.64 -10.13 -5.28
CA VAL A 213 20.88 -9.12 -6.33
C VAL A 213 21.55 -7.92 -5.67
N GLY A 214 22.86 -7.74 -5.85
CA GLY A 214 23.52 -6.67 -5.10
C GLY A 214 24.81 -6.10 -5.65
N ASN A 215 25.20 -4.92 -5.15
CA ASN A 215 26.36 -4.17 -5.66
C ASN A 215 26.26 -3.84 -7.16
N ASN A 216 25.06 -3.82 -7.72
CA ASN A 216 24.86 -3.46 -9.12
C ASN A 216 24.68 -1.95 -9.26
N THR A 217 25.15 -1.40 -10.37
CA THR A 217 25.12 0.03 -10.64
C THR A 217 24.41 0.30 -11.96
N ALA A 218 23.50 1.27 -11.98
CA ALA A 218 22.96 1.78 -13.23
C ALA A 218 22.66 3.26 -13.20
N VAL A 219 22.43 3.87 -14.37
CA VAL A 219 21.88 5.23 -14.42
C VAL A 219 20.46 5.23 -13.86
N ASN A 220 19.63 4.27 -14.27
CA ASN A 220 18.27 4.07 -13.80
C ASN A 220 18.10 2.64 -13.24
N ALA A 221 17.71 2.50 -11.97
CA ALA A 221 17.56 1.19 -11.29
C ALA A 221 18.86 0.39 -11.16
N GLY A 222 19.55 0.56 -10.04
CA GLY A 222 20.76 -0.19 -9.73
C GLY A 222 20.50 -1.69 -9.70
N GLY A 223 19.48 -2.12 -8.95
CA GLY A 223 19.13 -3.53 -8.79
C GLY A 223 18.27 -4.05 -9.95
N VAL A 224 16.96 -3.87 -9.84
CA VAL A 224 15.96 -4.42 -10.77
C VAL A 224 15.10 -3.32 -11.39
N TYR A 225 14.99 -3.31 -12.72
CA TYR A 225 14.06 -2.46 -13.47
C TYR A 225 12.91 -3.30 -14.04
N VAL A 226 11.67 -2.94 -13.73
CA VAL A 226 10.46 -3.64 -14.20
C VAL A 226 9.65 -2.74 -15.13
N ASN A 227 9.69 -3.06 -16.43
CA ASN A 227 8.95 -2.38 -17.48
C ASN A 227 7.81 -3.26 -17.99
N GLN A 228 6.58 -2.96 -17.55
CA GLN A 228 5.34 -3.71 -17.84
C GLN A 228 5.27 -5.13 -17.27
N GLY A 229 6.40 -5.80 -17.04
CA GLY A 229 6.45 -7.16 -16.48
C GLY A 229 6.24 -7.23 -14.96
N SER A 230 6.74 -8.29 -14.33
CA SER A 230 6.57 -8.52 -12.90
C SER A 230 7.86 -8.94 -12.19
N ILE A 231 7.95 -8.61 -10.90
CA ILE A 231 8.91 -9.21 -9.98
C ILE A 231 8.18 -9.88 -8.81
N VAL A 232 8.63 -11.06 -8.41
CA VAL A 232 8.18 -11.74 -7.19
C VAL A 232 9.37 -12.00 -6.29
N ILE A 233 9.30 -11.53 -5.05
CA ILE A 233 10.29 -11.81 -4.01
C ILE A 233 9.61 -12.68 -2.95
N SER A 234 10.06 -13.92 -2.82
CA SER A 234 9.64 -14.83 -1.74
C SER A 234 10.77 -15.09 -0.73
N GLY A 235 12.01 -14.70 -1.07
CA GLY A 235 13.19 -14.82 -0.24
C GLY A 235 14.37 -14.04 -0.81
N GLY A 236 15.57 -14.26 -0.27
CA GLY A 236 16.81 -13.62 -0.74
C GLY A 236 16.94 -12.14 -0.38
N GLU A 237 17.92 -11.49 -1.00
CA GLU A 237 18.26 -10.08 -0.73
C GLU A 237 18.43 -9.25 -2.01
N ILE A 238 17.93 -8.01 -2.00
CA ILE A 238 18.31 -6.97 -2.97
C ILE A 238 19.08 -5.90 -2.20
N ARG A 239 20.40 -5.83 -2.39
CA ARG A 239 21.26 -5.02 -1.53
C ARG A 239 22.38 -4.23 -2.20
N ASP A 240 22.78 -3.13 -1.58
CA ASP A 240 23.96 -2.35 -2.00
C ASP A 240 23.89 -1.90 -3.48
N ASN A 241 22.69 -1.82 -4.07
CA ASN A 241 22.53 -1.40 -5.45
C ASN A 241 22.44 0.12 -5.52
N THR A 242 23.07 0.70 -6.55
CA THR A 242 23.15 2.15 -6.71
C THR A 242 22.58 2.59 -8.05
N ALA A 243 21.64 3.54 -8.02
CA ALA A 243 21.28 4.31 -9.20
C ALA A 243 21.95 5.69 -9.17
N THR A 244 22.71 5.99 -10.22
CA THR A 244 23.64 7.13 -10.24
C THR A 244 23.05 8.42 -10.78
N ALA A 245 21.90 8.37 -11.47
CA ALA A 245 21.26 9.59 -11.92
C ALA A 245 20.80 10.45 -10.73
N THR A 246 20.99 11.76 -10.85
CA THR A 246 20.52 12.77 -9.89
C THR A 246 19.30 13.53 -10.40
N THR A 247 18.77 13.13 -11.56
CA THR A 247 17.57 13.67 -12.20
C THR A 247 16.69 12.53 -12.71
N GLY A 248 15.45 12.83 -13.10
CA GLY A 248 14.50 11.79 -13.53
C GLY A 248 14.00 10.93 -12.36
N PHE A 249 13.71 9.65 -12.58
CA PHE A 249 13.19 8.76 -11.54
C PHE A 249 14.08 7.54 -11.35
N PRO A 250 15.32 7.69 -10.83
CA PRO A 250 16.20 6.54 -10.63
C PRO A 250 15.84 5.85 -9.31
N GLY A 251 15.35 4.60 -9.35
CA GLY A 251 15.17 3.76 -8.14
C GLY A 251 16.46 3.03 -7.78
N GLY A 252 16.69 2.71 -6.50
CA GLY A 252 17.94 2.03 -6.09
C GLY A 252 17.87 0.51 -6.27
N GLY A 253 17.12 -0.15 -5.37
CA GLY A 253 16.90 -1.58 -5.35
C GLY A 253 15.94 -2.04 -6.44
N ILE A 254 14.69 -1.56 -6.42
CA ILE A 254 13.66 -1.91 -7.42
C ILE A 254 13.03 -0.65 -8.01
N TYR A 255 12.92 -0.60 -9.33
CA TYR A 255 12.10 0.39 -10.03
C TYR A 255 10.97 -0.31 -10.78
N VAL A 256 9.72 0.06 -10.48
CA VAL A 256 8.51 -0.44 -11.14
C VAL A 256 7.93 0.67 -12.02
N ALA A 257 8.08 0.53 -13.35
CA ALA A 257 7.61 1.52 -14.32
C ALA A 257 6.08 1.50 -14.45
N THR A 258 5.56 0.46 -15.08
CA THR A 258 4.12 0.20 -15.33
C THR A 258 3.76 -1.26 -15.06
N GLY A 259 4.71 -2.03 -14.49
CA GLY A 259 4.55 -3.43 -14.14
C GLY A 259 4.11 -3.63 -12.69
N SER A 260 4.50 -4.76 -12.11
CA SER A 260 4.15 -5.13 -10.74
C SER A 260 5.30 -5.68 -9.91
N ALA A 261 5.22 -5.52 -8.59
CA ALA A 261 6.09 -6.15 -7.62
C ALA A 261 5.28 -6.84 -6.52
N THR A 262 5.52 -8.13 -6.29
CA THR A 262 4.94 -8.89 -5.16
C THR A 262 6.04 -9.27 -4.18
N LEU A 263 5.95 -8.77 -2.95
CA LEU A 263 7.02 -8.78 -1.95
C LEU A 263 6.53 -9.57 -0.72
N ALA A 264 6.73 -10.88 -0.79
CA ALA A 264 6.24 -11.89 0.16
C ALA A 264 7.36 -12.61 0.93
N GLY A 265 8.54 -12.00 0.99
CA GLY A 265 9.67 -12.46 1.79
C GLY A 265 10.97 -11.74 1.44
N GLY A 266 12.08 -12.12 2.05
CA GLY A 266 13.39 -11.52 1.77
C GLY A 266 13.58 -10.09 2.30
N VAL A 267 14.67 -9.46 1.88
CA VAL A 267 15.11 -8.15 2.38
C VAL A 267 15.59 -7.25 1.23
N ILE A 268 15.16 -6.00 1.22
CA ILE A 268 15.65 -4.94 0.31
C ILE A 268 16.40 -3.92 1.18
N ARG A 269 17.73 -3.90 1.09
CA ARG A 269 18.54 -3.11 2.03
C ARG A 269 19.75 -2.40 1.47
N ASP A 270 20.18 -1.33 2.14
CA ASP A 270 21.44 -0.64 1.85
C ASP A 270 21.55 -0.15 0.39
N ASN A 271 20.42 0.01 -0.30
CA ASN A 271 20.39 0.53 -1.65
C ASN A 271 20.44 2.06 -1.61
N SER A 272 20.94 2.65 -2.70
CA SER A 272 21.11 4.10 -2.82
C SER A 272 20.60 4.64 -4.16
N ALA A 273 19.90 5.77 -4.12
CA ALA A 273 19.43 6.46 -5.32
C ALA A 273 19.07 7.91 -5.04
N TYR A 274 18.80 8.70 -6.08
CA TYR A 274 18.20 10.01 -5.89
C TYR A 274 16.73 9.94 -5.43
N ARG A 275 15.96 8.92 -5.87
CA ARG A 275 14.54 8.74 -5.53
C ARG A 275 14.21 7.27 -5.26
N GLY A 276 13.57 6.93 -4.14
CA GLY A 276 13.09 5.56 -3.91
C GLY A 276 14.23 4.54 -3.87
N ALA A 277 15.10 4.64 -2.87
CA ALA A 277 16.30 3.82 -2.83
C ALA A 277 15.97 2.34 -2.59
N GLY A 278 15.02 2.00 -1.73
CA GLY A 278 14.49 0.63 -1.67
C GLY A 278 13.66 0.31 -2.91
N ILE A 279 12.53 1.00 -3.06
CA ILE A 279 11.58 0.81 -4.15
C ILE A 279 11.12 2.15 -4.71
N LEU A 280 11.07 2.28 -6.03
CA LEU A 280 10.36 3.34 -6.71
C LEU A 280 9.23 2.74 -7.55
N VAL A 281 8.00 3.21 -7.35
CA VAL A 281 6.84 2.85 -8.17
C VAL A 281 6.38 4.08 -8.95
N ASN A 282 6.43 4.00 -10.29
CA ASN A 282 6.14 5.15 -11.14
C ASN A 282 4.66 5.23 -11.54
N ASN A 283 4.16 4.22 -12.25
CA ASN A 283 2.78 4.07 -12.69
C ASN A 283 2.35 2.58 -12.71
N GLY A 284 2.98 1.78 -11.85
CA GLY A 284 2.65 0.37 -11.61
C GLY A 284 2.20 0.15 -10.17
N TRP A 285 2.32 -1.08 -9.67
CA TRP A 285 1.96 -1.38 -8.29
C TRP A 285 2.95 -2.30 -7.58
N ALA A 286 3.00 -2.18 -6.25
CA ALA A 286 3.77 -3.06 -5.38
C ALA A 286 2.89 -3.54 -4.21
N VAL A 287 2.97 -4.82 -3.86
CA VAL A 287 2.32 -5.41 -2.69
C VAL A 287 3.38 -5.91 -1.72
N LEU A 288 3.37 -5.39 -0.49
CA LEU A 288 4.27 -5.73 0.60
C LEU A 288 3.52 -6.51 1.67
N SER A 289 3.77 -7.82 1.78
CA SER A 289 3.11 -8.68 2.77
C SER A 289 4.04 -9.17 3.88
N SER A 290 5.32 -9.37 3.60
CA SER A 290 6.29 -9.83 4.63
C SER A 290 7.75 -9.44 4.39
N THR A 291 8.08 -8.85 3.23
CA THR A 291 9.45 -8.35 2.95
C THR A 291 9.84 -7.23 3.91
N GLN A 292 11.15 -7.10 4.15
CA GLN A 292 11.74 -5.99 4.91
C GLN A 292 12.43 -5.01 3.95
N ILE A 293 12.05 -3.73 3.98
CA ILE A 293 12.70 -2.63 3.25
C ILE A 293 13.47 -1.80 4.27
N VAL A 294 14.79 -2.00 4.36
CA VAL A 294 15.58 -1.48 5.48
C VAL A 294 16.87 -0.77 5.10
N SER A 295 17.24 0.28 5.83
CA SER A 295 18.54 0.95 5.67
C SER A 295 18.83 1.50 4.27
N ASN A 296 17.79 1.78 3.48
CA ASN A 296 17.96 2.36 2.14
C ASN A 296 18.04 3.89 2.25
N THR A 297 18.90 4.49 1.44
CA THR A 297 19.19 5.93 1.52
C THR A 297 18.91 6.60 0.18
N ALA A 298 17.98 7.55 0.17
CA ALA A 298 17.69 8.36 -1.00
C ALA A 298 17.70 9.84 -0.68
N THR A 299 17.81 10.70 -1.68
CA THR A 299 17.47 12.12 -1.48
C THR A 299 15.97 12.25 -1.15
N TYR A 300 15.11 11.50 -1.85
CA TYR A 300 13.66 11.48 -1.62
C TYR A 300 13.13 10.05 -1.54
N GLY A 301 12.28 9.74 -0.55
CA GLY A 301 11.72 8.40 -0.39
C GLY A 301 12.81 7.36 -0.09
N GLY A 302 13.38 7.40 1.12
CA GLY A 302 14.49 6.50 1.48
C GLY A 302 14.14 5.04 1.25
N GLY A 303 13.01 4.59 1.82
CA GLY A 303 12.47 3.26 1.60
C GLY A 303 11.73 3.17 0.27
N VAL A 304 10.64 3.94 0.13
CA VAL A 304 9.74 3.86 -1.02
C VAL A 304 9.42 5.25 -1.58
N TYR A 305 9.37 5.37 -2.91
CA TYR A 305 8.87 6.56 -3.62
C TYR A 305 7.72 6.18 -4.56
N LEU A 306 6.56 6.84 -4.43
CA LEU A 306 5.40 6.69 -5.30
C LEU A 306 5.20 7.94 -6.18
N VAL A 307 5.36 7.79 -7.49
CA VAL A 307 5.48 8.94 -8.41
C VAL A 307 4.13 9.45 -8.90
N GLN A 308 3.45 8.73 -9.79
CA GLN A 308 2.25 9.21 -10.49
C GLN A 308 0.97 8.69 -9.84
N GLY A 309 -0.19 9.25 -10.23
CA GLY A 309 -1.51 8.84 -9.71
C GLY A 309 -1.84 7.35 -9.84
N GLY A 310 -1.24 6.64 -10.80
CA GLY A 310 -1.38 5.19 -10.93
C GLY A 310 -0.39 4.36 -10.11
N ALA A 311 0.61 4.97 -9.46
CA ALA A 311 1.51 4.26 -8.55
C ALA A 311 0.77 3.85 -7.28
N VAL A 312 0.82 2.56 -6.94
CA VAL A 312 0.21 2.03 -5.72
C VAL A 312 1.19 1.18 -4.94
N LEU A 313 1.35 1.46 -3.65
CA LEU A 313 1.91 0.51 -2.70
C LEU A 313 0.79 0.01 -1.78
N THR A 314 0.58 -1.31 -1.74
CA THR A 314 -0.29 -1.94 -0.75
C THR A 314 0.57 -2.69 0.27
N GLN A 315 0.55 -2.28 1.53
CA GLN A 315 1.23 -2.93 2.63
C GLN A 315 0.22 -3.69 3.49
N THR A 316 0.24 -5.02 3.44
CA THR A 316 -0.59 -5.88 4.31
C THR A 316 0.20 -6.45 5.48
N GLY A 317 1.53 -6.34 5.43
CA GLY A 317 2.45 -6.77 6.47
C GLY A 317 3.86 -6.25 6.18
N GLY A 318 4.89 -7.00 6.59
CA GLY A 318 6.28 -6.61 6.37
C GLY A 318 6.70 -5.36 7.14
N LEU A 319 7.90 -4.88 6.83
CA LEU A 319 8.58 -3.82 7.56
C LEU A 319 9.21 -2.79 6.61
N ILE A 320 9.01 -1.51 6.88
CA ILE A 320 9.77 -0.40 6.26
C ILE A 320 10.52 0.31 7.39
N ALA A 321 11.84 0.11 7.50
CA ALA A 321 12.58 0.61 8.66
C ALA A 321 13.98 1.15 8.39
N TYR A 322 14.46 2.06 9.23
CA TYR A 322 15.83 2.60 9.15
C TYR A 322 16.19 3.26 7.82
N ASN A 323 15.21 3.56 6.99
CA ASN A 323 15.47 4.21 5.71
C ASN A 323 15.63 5.71 5.91
N HIS A 324 16.46 6.34 5.07
CA HIS A 324 16.86 7.73 5.22
C HIS A 324 16.59 8.55 3.96
N ALA A 325 15.78 9.60 4.08
CA ALA A 325 15.64 10.65 3.09
C ALA A 325 16.56 11.83 3.46
N THR A 326 17.56 12.12 2.63
CA THR A 326 18.65 13.07 2.92
C THR A 326 18.41 14.49 2.43
N ALA A 327 17.30 14.73 1.74
CA ALA A 327 16.95 16.09 1.33
C ALA A 327 16.68 16.99 2.52
N ASN A 328 17.22 18.20 2.46
CA ASN A 328 17.23 19.17 3.56
C ASN A 328 16.47 20.48 3.26
N THR A 329 15.80 20.60 2.11
CA THR A 329 15.08 21.84 1.75
C THR A 329 13.60 21.69 1.48
N ASP A 330 13.12 20.61 0.83
CA ASP A 330 11.73 20.65 0.30
C ASP A 330 10.97 19.31 0.28
N PHE A 331 11.63 18.15 0.43
CA PHE A 331 10.98 16.87 0.18
C PHE A 331 11.55 15.76 1.08
N GLY A 332 10.80 15.24 2.05
CA GLY A 332 11.28 14.11 2.86
C GLY A 332 10.60 12.78 2.52
N GLY A 333 10.15 12.01 3.51
CA GLY A 333 9.66 10.63 3.32
C GLY A 333 10.76 9.60 3.59
N GLY A 334 11.24 9.53 4.82
CA GLY A 334 12.29 8.57 5.21
C GLY A 334 11.88 7.14 4.86
N GLY A 335 10.69 6.73 5.32
CA GLY A 335 10.09 5.45 4.97
C GLY A 335 9.44 5.48 3.59
N VAL A 336 8.40 6.29 3.42
CA VAL A 336 7.60 6.39 2.18
C VAL A 336 7.42 7.86 1.79
N TYR A 337 7.76 8.19 0.54
CA TYR A 337 7.41 9.45 -0.09
C TYR A 337 6.34 9.25 -1.17
N ILE A 338 5.23 9.97 -1.06
CA ILE A 338 4.12 9.94 -2.01
C ILE A 338 4.09 11.26 -2.75
N PHE A 339 4.59 11.29 -3.98
CA PHE A 339 4.53 12.49 -4.80
C PHE A 339 3.11 12.71 -5.33
N SER A 340 2.56 11.73 -6.05
CA SER A 340 1.16 11.74 -6.51
C SER A 340 0.51 10.35 -6.48
N GLY A 341 1.23 9.31 -6.03
CA GLY A 341 0.70 7.95 -5.95
C GLY A 341 -0.19 7.68 -4.74
N ASN A 342 -0.35 6.40 -4.42
CA ASN A 342 -1.27 5.94 -3.38
C ASN A 342 -0.60 4.89 -2.47
N LEU A 343 -0.61 5.13 -1.18
CA LEU A 343 -0.30 4.13 -0.16
C LEU A 343 -1.61 3.57 0.41
N VAL A 344 -1.71 2.25 0.46
CA VAL A 344 -2.74 1.52 1.22
C VAL A 344 -2.05 0.62 2.21
N MET A 345 -2.17 0.89 3.50
CA MET A 345 -1.61 0.07 4.57
C MET A 345 -2.75 -0.56 5.34
N GLU A 346 -2.85 -1.89 5.32
CA GLU A 346 -3.83 -2.70 6.07
C GLU A 346 -3.18 -3.44 7.25
N GLY A 347 -1.86 -3.27 7.42
CA GLY A 347 -1.05 -3.93 8.43
C GLY A 347 0.43 -3.65 8.24
N GLY A 348 1.27 -4.32 9.03
CA GLY A 348 2.72 -4.14 9.00
C GLY A 348 3.21 -2.94 9.81
N GLU A 349 4.48 -2.60 9.62
CA GLU A 349 5.17 -1.61 10.43
C GLU A 349 6.04 -0.66 9.57
N ILE A 350 5.99 0.63 9.89
CA ILE A 350 6.89 1.67 9.37
C ILE A 350 7.63 2.27 10.56
N ARG A 351 8.92 1.98 10.75
CA ARG A 351 9.62 2.42 11.96
C ARG A 351 11.05 2.91 11.80
N GLN A 352 11.48 3.80 12.68
CA GLN A 352 12.87 4.25 12.76
C GLN A 352 13.40 4.80 11.43
N ASN A 353 12.52 5.28 10.56
CA ASN A 353 12.92 5.95 9.35
C ASN A 353 13.22 7.43 9.64
N VAL A 354 14.16 8.00 8.90
CA VAL A 354 14.66 9.36 9.10
C VAL A 354 14.44 10.19 7.85
N ALA A 355 13.95 11.41 8.01
CA ALA A 355 13.93 12.43 6.98
C ALA A 355 14.67 13.68 7.48
N ASP A 356 15.62 14.18 6.70
CA ASP A 356 16.36 15.42 7.01
C ASP A 356 15.52 16.70 6.78
N TYR A 357 14.24 16.53 6.42
CA TYR A 357 13.25 17.59 6.30
C TYR A 357 11.89 17.18 6.90
N ASP A 358 10.91 16.70 6.12
CA ASP A 358 9.56 16.35 6.62
C ASP A 358 9.18 14.88 6.40
N GLY A 359 8.31 14.32 7.23
CA GLY A 359 7.72 13.00 6.99
C GLY A 359 8.72 11.87 7.22
N GLY A 360 9.09 11.62 8.48
CA GLY A 360 10.05 10.57 8.83
C GLY A 360 9.55 9.19 8.35
N GLY A 361 8.31 8.85 8.71
CA GLY A 361 7.64 7.63 8.28
C GLY A 361 7.05 7.79 6.89
N VAL A 362 6.01 8.61 6.75
CA VAL A 362 5.29 8.85 5.49
C VAL A 362 5.21 10.35 5.21
N ASN A 363 5.56 10.74 3.99
CA ASN A 363 5.36 12.10 3.49
C ASN A 363 4.45 12.08 2.26
N VAL A 364 3.41 12.91 2.25
CA VAL A 364 2.43 13.01 1.17
C VAL A 364 2.47 14.42 0.57
N ALA A 365 2.87 14.52 -0.69
CA ALA A 365 2.82 15.77 -1.44
C ALA A 365 1.41 15.99 -2.02
N SER A 366 1.06 15.28 -3.09
CA SER A 366 -0.19 15.47 -3.85
C SER A 366 -0.98 14.17 -4.09
N GLY A 367 -0.61 13.07 -3.42
CA GLY A 367 -1.23 11.75 -3.55
C GLY A 367 -2.13 11.37 -2.38
N THR A 368 -2.42 10.07 -2.24
CA THR A 368 -3.24 9.55 -1.13
C THR A 368 -2.47 8.58 -0.23
N ALA A 369 -2.75 8.62 1.08
CA ALA A 369 -2.36 7.55 2.00
C ALA A 369 -3.56 7.11 2.83
N VAL A 370 -3.86 5.81 2.78
CA VAL A 370 -4.91 5.20 3.58
C VAL A 370 -4.28 4.13 4.46
N ILE A 371 -4.27 4.37 5.78
CA ILE A 371 -3.69 3.48 6.78
C ILE A 371 -4.84 2.96 7.65
N ARG A 372 -5.06 1.65 7.65
CA ARG A 372 -6.10 0.92 8.38
C ARG A 372 -5.42 -0.13 9.24
N GLY A 373 -5.00 0.25 10.43
CA GLY A 373 -4.19 -0.58 11.31
C GLY A 373 -2.69 -0.40 11.12
N GLY A 374 -1.93 -1.37 11.64
CA GLY A 374 -0.47 -1.33 11.63
C GLY A 374 0.14 -0.33 12.62
N SER A 375 1.44 -0.10 12.47
CA SER A 375 2.22 0.69 13.42
C SER A 375 3.21 1.60 12.73
N LEU A 376 3.24 2.87 13.14
CA LEU A 376 4.23 3.87 12.75
C LEU A 376 5.04 4.23 13.99
N LEU A 377 6.26 3.74 14.11
CA LEU A 377 7.01 3.77 15.37
C LEU A 377 8.35 4.49 15.24
N ASN A 378 8.66 5.42 16.14
CA ASN A 378 9.98 6.03 16.27
C ASN A 378 10.57 6.61 14.98
N ASN A 379 9.72 7.10 14.06
CA ASN A 379 10.18 7.76 12.85
C ASN A 379 10.52 9.23 13.15
N THR A 380 11.56 9.73 12.51
CA THR A 380 12.15 11.04 12.81
C THR A 380 12.16 11.91 11.56
N ALA A 381 11.67 13.14 11.69
CA ALA A 381 11.85 14.22 10.72
C ALA A 381 12.64 15.35 11.37
N ALA A 382 13.42 16.12 10.61
CA ALA A 382 14.12 17.29 11.15
C ALA A 382 13.19 18.48 11.39
N ASN A 383 12.19 18.66 10.52
CA ASN A 383 11.24 19.76 10.58
C ASN A 383 9.88 19.31 11.12
N SER A 384 9.24 18.31 10.50
CA SER A 384 7.84 18.00 10.83
C SER A 384 7.30 16.65 10.39
N GLY A 385 6.25 16.20 11.08
CA GLY A 385 5.51 14.98 10.75
C GLY A 385 6.40 13.74 10.85
N GLY A 386 6.83 13.40 12.06
CA GLY A 386 7.63 12.21 12.31
C GLY A 386 6.95 10.96 11.78
N ALA A 387 5.66 10.73 12.12
CA ALA A 387 4.92 9.59 11.59
C ALA A 387 4.39 9.88 10.18
N VAL A 388 3.54 10.91 10.03
CA VAL A 388 2.95 11.30 8.74
C VAL A 388 2.95 12.81 8.54
N HIS A 389 3.28 13.25 7.32
CA HIS A 389 3.25 14.65 6.91
C HIS A 389 2.45 14.84 5.61
N ILE A 390 1.63 15.89 5.50
CA ILE A 390 1.03 16.35 4.23
C ILE A 390 1.57 17.74 3.87
N ARG A 391 2.01 17.90 2.61
CA ARG A 391 2.60 19.16 2.12
C ARG A 391 1.67 20.02 1.27
N ASN A 392 0.95 19.45 0.31
CA ASN A 392 0.19 20.23 -0.67
C ASN A 392 -1.34 20.02 -0.51
N SER A 393 -2.11 21.01 -0.96
CA SER A 393 -3.59 21.05 -0.90
C SER A 393 -4.31 19.85 -1.50
N THR A 394 -3.69 19.12 -2.42
CA THR A 394 -4.29 17.93 -3.04
C THR A 394 -3.91 16.62 -2.35
N GLY A 395 -3.04 16.67 -1.33
CA GLY A 395 -2.70 15.51 -0.52
C GLY A 395 -3.86 15.10 0.40
N VAL A 396 -4.16 13.81 0.43
CA VAL A 396 -5.25 13.26 1.26
C VAL A 396 -4.74 12.08 2.08
N VAL A 397 -4.91 12.14 3.40
CA VAL A 397 -4.52 11.06 4.30
C VAL A 397 -5.70 10.62 5.16
N THR A 398 -5.89 9.32 5.30
CA THR A 398 -6.80 8.72 6.29
C THR A 398 -6.03 7.71 7.11
N ILE A 399 -6.04 7.85 8.43
CA ILE A 399 -5.42 6.92 9.37
C ILE A 399 -6.49 6.44 10.33
N THR A 400 -6.70 5.14 10.36
CA THR A 400 -7.71 4.48 11.17
C THR A 400 -7.10 3.32 11.94
N ASN A 401 -7.44 3.17 13.22
CA ASN A 401 -7.08 2.02 14.06
C ASN A 401 -5.56 1.70 14.12
N ALA A 402 -4.69 2.68 13.90
CA ALA A 402 -3.24 2.50 13.89
C ALA A 402 -2.59 2.91 15.22
N LEU A 403 -1.38 2.41 15.47
CA LEU A 403 -0.50 2.88 16.54
C LEU A 403 0.53 3.85 15.97
N LEU A 404 0.56 5.08 16.49
CA LEU A 404 1.59 6.09 16.24
C LEU A 404 2.33 6.28 17.55
N ASP A 405 3.59 5.83 17.64
CA ASP A 405 4.35 5.84 18.89
C ASP A 405 5.75 6.41 18.69
N GLY A 406 6.17 7.36 19.52
CA GLY A 406 7.57 7.79 19.59
C GLY A 406 8.08 8.56 18.38
N ASN A 407 7.20 8.98 17.46
CA ASN A 407 7.61 9.69 16.26
C ASN A 407 7.92 11.16 16.57
N THR A 408 9.00 11.69 16.00
CA THR A 408 9.48 13.05 16.28
C THR A 408 9.64 13.88 15.01
N PRO A 409 9.36 15.19 15.03
CA PRO A 409 8.91 15.96 16.20
C PRO A 409 7.40 15.80 16.46
N ASP A 410 6.62 15.57 15.40
CA ASP A 410 5.17 15.43 15.48
C ASP A 410 4.71 13.99 15.20
N ALA A 411 3.58 13.55 15.77
CA ALA A 411 2.92 12.34 15.28
C ALA A 411 2.43 12.58 13.85
N VAL A 412 1.64 13.64 13.67
CA VAL A 412 1.20 14.08 12.34
C VAL A 412 1.39 15.57 12.13
N ALA A 413 1.64 15.94 10.88
CA ALA A 413 1.72 17.32 10.43
C ALA A 413 0.91 17.53 9.14
N VAL A 414 0.10 18.58 9.13
CA VAL A 414 -0.76 18.96 7.99
C VAL A 414 -0.42 20.39 7.60
N ASP A 415 0.55 20.55 6.70
CA ASP A 415 0.90 21.87 6.20
C ASP A 415 -0.17 22.40 5.25
N ASP A 416 -0.70 21.51 4.42
CA ASP A 416 -1.81 21.75 3.51
C ASP A 416 -2.57 20.42 3.30
N GLY A 417 -3.65 20.44 2.52
CA GLY A 417 -4.41 19.24 2.17
C GLY A 417 -5.37 18.80 3.27
N THR A 418 -5.78 17.53 3.24
CA THR A 418 -6.79 17.00 4.17
C THR A 418 -6.31 15.71 4.84
N MET A 419 -6.38 15.68 6.17
CA MET A 419 -6.10 14.49 6.97
C MET A 419 -7.33 14.09 7.81
N THR A 420 -7.60 12.79 7.88
CA THR A 420 -8.59 12.20 8.79
C THR A 420 -7.92 11.19 9.72
N LEU A 421 -8.12 11.33 11.04
CA LEU A 421 -7.63 10.40 12.08
C LEU A 421 -8.80 9.82 12.88
N ALA A 422 -8.91 8.50 12.95
CA ALA A 422 -9.98 7.81 13.64
C ALA A 422 -9.52 6.56 14.41
N GLY A 423 -9.92 6.40 15.68
CA GLY A 423 -9.68 5.13 16.39
C GLY A 423 -8.20 4.81 16.66
N ASN A 424 -7.28 5.77 16.47
CA ASN A 424 -5.85 5.53 16.59
C ASN A 424 -5.40 5.62 18.04
N THR A 425 -4.24 5.02 18.34
CA THR A 425 -3.48 5.32 19.55
C THR A 425 -2.26 6.14 19.16
N ILE A 426 -2.12 7.34 19.73
CA ILE A 426 -1.06 8.30 19.44
C ILE A 426 -0.31 8.54 20.76
N GLN A 427 0.97 8.17 20.85
CA GLN A 427 1.68 8.21 22.13
C GLN A 427 3.17 8.56 22.04
N ASN A 428 3.71 9.09 23.14
CA ASN A 428 5.14 9.41 23.29
C ASN A 428 5.65 10.41 22.26
N HIS A 429 4.91 11.50 22.06
CA HIS A 429 5.25 12.54 21.07
C HIS A 429 5.64 13.86 21.73
N ILE A 430 6.51 14.64 21.09
CA ILE A 430 6.68 16.04 21.49
C ILE A 430 5.41 16.80 21.11
N THR A 431 5.02 16.79 19.84
CA THR A 431 3.74 17.33 19.39
C THR A 431 2.85 16.19 18.88
N ALA A 432 1.61 16.07 19.35
CA ALA A 432 0.73 15.05 18.78
C ALA A 432 0.23 15.48 17.38
N LEU A 433 -0.41 16.65 17.28
CA LEU A 433 -1.02 17.14 16.04
C LEU A 433 -0.47 18.52 15.66
N ARG A 434 0.07 18.68 14.46
CA ARG A 434 0.48 19.99 13.91
C ARG A 434 -0.32 20.33 12.65
N ILE A 435 -0.89 21.54 12.60
CA ILE A 435 -1.64 22.04 11.44
C ILE A 435 -1.16 23.45 11.08
N THR A 436 -0.77 23.67 9.83
CA THR A 436 -0.34 25.00 9.38
C THR A 436 -1.39 25.68 8.51
N ASN A 437 -1.79 25.09 7.37
CA ASN A 437 -2.85 25.65 6.50
C ASN A 437 -3.91 24.63 6.08
N GLY A 438 -3.66 23.33 6.24
CA GLY A 438 -4.59 22.29 5.80
C GLY A 438 -5.77 22.06 6.75
N MET A 439 -6.52 20.99 6.47
CA MET A 439 -7.67 20.55 7.24
C MET A 439 -7.36 19.22 7.93
N LEU A 440 -7.47 19.19 9.26
CA LEU A 440 -7.36 17.97 10.05
C LEU A 440 -8.70 17.66 10.71
N THR A 441 -9.26 16.50 10.40
CA THR A 441 -10.39 15.92 11.14
C THR A 441 -9.85 14.78 12.01
N ALA A 442 -9.96 14.90 13.33
CA ALA A 442 -9.49 13.89 14.26
C ALA A 442 -10.59 13.56 15.27
N TYR A 443 -10.94 12.28 15.40
CA TYR A 443 -11.97 11.83 16.33
C TYR A 443 -11.71 10.43 16.86
N ALA A 444 -12.22 10.15 18.06
CA ALA A 444 -12.12 8.84 18.70
C ALA A 444 -10.68 8.30 18.74
N ASN A 445 -9.67 9.16 18.90
CA ASN A 445 -8.29 8.73 19.09
C ASN A 445 -7.92 8.72 20.59
N ASN A 446 -7.06 7.78 20.98
CA ASN A 446 -6.40 7.78 22.27
C ASN A 446 -5.06 8.53 22.14
N VAL A 447 -5.03 9.78 22.56
CA VAL A 447 -3.81 10.61 22.57
C VAL A 447 -3.21 10.57 23.97
N LEU A 448 -2.11 9.84 24.08
CA LEU A 448 -1.39 9.50 25.29
C LEU A 448 -0.04 10.21 25.32
N SER A 449 0.47 10.54 26.52
CA SER A 449 1.87 10.94 26.74
C SER A 449 2.46 11.87 25.66
N TYR A 450 2.20 13.17 25.77
CA TYR A 450 2.74 14.18 24.85
C TYR A 450 3.22 15.43 25.60
N THR A 451 4.11 16.22 25.01
CA THR A 451 4.51 17.53 25.54
C THR A 451 3.53 18.62 25.11
N THR A 452 3.19 18.65 23.82
CA THR A 452 2.27 19.59 23.17
C THR A 452 1.19 18.81 22.45
N GLY A 453 -0.08 19.05 22.78
CA GLY A 453 -1.19 18.33 22.15
C GLY A 453 -1.40 18.76 20.70
N ILE A 454 -1.68 20.06 20.50
CA ILE A 454 -2.00 20.62 19.18
C ILE A 454 -1.24 21.94 18.95
N VAL A 455 -0.70 22.11 17.75
CA VAL A 455 -0.19 23.38 17.23
C VAL A 455 -0.95 23.76 15.96
N THR A 456 -1.55 24.96 15.93
CA THR A 456 -2.28 25.49 14.77
C THR A 456 -1.81 26.90 14.40
N THR A 457 -1.39 27.15 13.16
CA THR A 457 -0.89 28.47 12.70
C THR A 457 -1.66 29.09 11.52
N GLY A 458 -2.82 28.55 11.14
CA GLY A 458 -3.58 29.06 9.98
C GLY A 458 -4.56 28.07 9.31
N GLY A 459 -4.57 26.80 9.72
CA GLY A 459 -5.43 25.74 9.17
C GLY A 459 -6.69 25.46 10.01
N VAL A 460 -7.47 24.48 9.56
CA VAL A 460 -8.74 24.09 10.16
C VAL A 460 -8.57 22.79 10.92
N LEU A 461 -8.90 22.80 12.21
CA LEU A 461 -9.03 21.61 13.04
C LEU A 461 -10.51 21.28 13.23
N ASN A 462 -10.84 20.00 13.12
CA ASN A 462 -12.08 19.41 13.62
C ASN A 462 -11.69 18.23 14.52
N GLY A 463 -11.34 18.54 15.77
CA GLY A 463 -10.64 17.64 16.71
C GLY A 463 -11.55 16.98 17.74
N ARG A 464 -12.84 16.83 17.43
CA ARG A 464 -13.88 16.47 18.40
C ARG A 464 -13.72 15.05 18.94
N HIS A 465 -14.04 14.87 20.22
CA HIS A 465 -14.15 13.56 20.89
C HIS A 465 -12.88 12.70 20.77
N ASN A 466 -11.71 13.27 21.07
CA ASN A 466 -10.50 12.51 21.31
C ASN A 466 -10.24 12.40 22.80
N TRP A 467 -9.65 11.30 23.25
CA TRP A 467 -9.18 11.19 24.62
C TRP A 467 -7.75 11.71 24.72
N TRP A 468 -7.51 12.71 25.58
CA TRP A 468 -6.23 13.43 25.71
C TRP A 468 -5.44 13.05 26.98
N GLY A 469 -5.55 11.80 27.42
CA GLY A 469 -4.91 11.32 28.66
C GLY A 469 -5.58 11.85 29.95
N SER A 470 -5.14 11.34 31.11
CA SER A 470 -5.69 11.69 32.43
C SER A 470 -5.02 12.90 33.11
N GLY A 471 -3.97 13.46 32.49
CA GLY A 471 -3.05 14.42 33.12
C GLY A 471 -2.80 15.71 32.34
N ALA A 472 -3.63 16.04 31.35
CA ALA A 472 -3.49 17.29 30.59
C ALA A 472 -3.81 18.50 31.48
N THR A 473 -2.87 18.94 32.32
CA THR A 473 -2.75 20.35 32.65
C THR A 473 -2.57 21.10 31.34
N SER A 474 -3.42 22.08 31.09
CA SER A 474 -3.62 22.87 29.87
C SER A 474 -2.40 23.68 29.38
N SER A 475 -1.17 23.20 29.53
CA SER A 475 -0.01 23.88 28.98
C SER A 475 0.05 23.64 27.48
N SER A 476 -0.31 24.71 26.75
CA SER A 476 -0.11 24.93 25.30
C SER A 476 -0.96 24.15 24.32
N VAL A 477 -2.27 24.08 24.54
CA VAL A 477 -3.20 23.76 23.44
C VAL A 477 -3.74 25.09 22.91
N GLY A 478 -3.20 25.53 21.77
CA GLY A 478 -3.36 26.88 21.24
C GLY A 478 -4.74 27.26 20.69
N GLN A 479 -5.79 26.46 20.95
CA GLN A 479 -7.16 26.88 20.64
C GLN A 479 -8.04 26.89 21.88
N THR A 480 -8.96 27.85 21.89
CA THR A 480 -9.92 28.12 22.97
C THR A 480 -11.28 27.49 22.73
N ASP A 481 -11.49 26.75 21.62
CA ASP A 481 -12.76 26.08 21.36
C ASP A 481 -12.89 24.81 22.22
N ALA A 482 -13.74 24.89 23.25
CA ALA A 482 -14.03 23.78 24.16
C ALA A 482 -14.57 22.52 23.44
N PHE A 483 -15.10 22.62 22.21
CA PHE A 483 -15.61 21.47 21.46
C PHE A 483 -14.51 20.58 20.87
N ASP A 484 -13.34 21.14 20.56
CA ASP A 484 -12.18 20.38 20.07
C ASP A 484 -11.43 19.67 21.20
N TYR A 485 -11.71 20.04 22.47
CA TYR A 485 -11.01 19.55 23.65
C TYR A 485 -11.96 18.98 24.69
N ARG A 486 -12.44 17.76 24.45
CA ARG A 486 -13.23 17.05 25.44
C ARG A 486 -12.40 15.97 26.10
N LEU A 487 -11.93 16.26 27.32
CA LEU A 487 -11.32 15.26 28.18
C LEU A 487 -12.38 14.20 28.47
N GLY A 488 -12.03 12.93 28.23
CA GLY A 488 -12.96 11.81 28.22
C GLY A 488 -12.46 10.58 28.96
N ALA A 489 -13.15 9.47 28.77
CA ALA A 489 -12.58 8.14 28.99
C ALA A 489 -11.83 7.66 27.74
N LEU A 490 -10.89 6.72 27.95
CA LEU A 490 -10.24 5.95 26.90
C LEU A 490 -11.25 5.44 25.86
N VAL A 491 -10.97 5.61 24.56
CA VAL A 491 -11.86 5.17 23.46
C VAL A 491 -12.13 3.67 23.53
N VAL A 492 -11.15 2.88 23.98
CA VAL A 492 -11.31 1.43 24.16
C VAL A 492 -12.31 1.05 25.25
N SER A 493 -12.69 1.98 26.13
CA SER A 493 -13.76 1.78 27.11
C SER A 493 -15.13 2.23 26.61
N TRP A 494 -15.23 2.75 25.38
CA TRP A 494 -16.51 3.18 24.81
C TRP A 494 -17.28 1.96 24.31
N GLY A 495 -18.55 1.89 24.66
CA GLY A 495 -19.44 0.82 24.25
C GLY A 495 -20.91 1.23 24.39
N ALA A 496 -21.81 0.38 23.93
CA ALA A 496 -23.23 0.56 24.17
C ALA A 496 -23.51 0.46 25.68
N GLY A 497 -23.95 1.55 26.29
CA GLY A 497 -24.20 1.61 27.72
C GLY A 497 -25.09 2.80 28.10
N THR A 498 -25.63 2.73 29.32
CA THR A 498 -26.35 3.82 29.95
C THR A 498 -25.37 4.67 30.76
N LEU A 499 -25.33 5.97 30.49
CA LEU A 499 -24.57 6.95 31.26
C LEU A 499 -25.17 7.10 32.68
N PRO A 500 -24.40 7.60 33.67
CA PRO A 500 -24.87 7.77 35.04
C PRO A 500 -26.15 8.62 35.20
N ASP A 501 -26.40 9.55 34.28
CA ASP A 501 -27.59 10.40 34.22
C ASP A 501 -28.82 9.71 33.60
N GLY A 502 -28.65 8.50 33.06
CA GLY A 502 -29.70 7.72 32.41
C GLY A 502 -29.75 7.84 30.89
N ALA A 503 -28.86 8.62 30.25
CA ALA A 503 -28.77 8.64 28.80
C ALA A 503 -28.27 7.30 28.27
N ALA A 504 -28.84 6.81 27.16
CA ALA A 504 -28.50 5.50 26.64
C ALA A 504 -28.53 5.48 25.11
N ILE A 505 -27.82 4.54 24.52
CA ILE A 505 -27.95 4.24 23.08
C ILE A 505 -28.18 2.75 22.87
N SER A 506 -28.93 2.42 21.83
CA SER A 506 -29.21 1.05 21.44
C SER A 506 -29.54 0.94 19.96
N GLY A 507 -29.65 -0.28 19.45
CA GLY A 507 -29.88 -0.55 18.03
C GLY A 507 -28.59 -0.51 17.21
N GLY A 508 -28.74 -0.36 15.89
CA GLY A 508 -27.64 -0.29 14.93
C GLY A 508 -26.70 -1.50 14.91
N THR A 509 -25.64 -1.38 14.12
CA THR A 509 -24.48 -2.29 14.08
C THR A 509 -23.20 -1.46 14.13
N GLY A 510 -22.13 -2.01 14.72
CA GLY A 510 -20.89 -1.27 14.97
C GLY A 510 -20.92 -0.55 16.33
N THR A 511 -20.17 0.55 16.44
CA THR A 511 -20.05 1.32 17.68
C THR A 511 -20.74 2.67 17.55
N GLY A 512 -21.82 2.86 18.30
CA GLY A 512 -22.41 4.17 18.57
C GLY A 512 -21.81 4.76 19.84
N VAL A 513 -21.81 6.08 19.95
CA VAL A 513 -21.32 6.79 21.12
C VAL A 513 -22.32 7.87 21.50
N VAL A 514 -22.77 7.86 22.77
CA VAL A 514 -23.41 9.00 23.42
C VAL A 514 -22.47 9.57 24.45
N VAL A 515 -22.32 10.89 24.42
CA VAL A 515 -21.48 11.63 25.35
C VAL A 515 -22.36 12.64 26.06
N SER A 516 -22.34 12.64 27.39
CA SER A 516 -22.95 13.68 28.23
C SER A 516 -21.87 14.68 28.65
N HIS A 517 -22.23 15.97 28.77
CA HIS A 517 -21.34 17.07 29.18
C HIS A 517 -21.63 17.60 30.58
N GLY A 518 -22.41 16.88 31.38
CA GLY A 518 -22.68 17.20 32.79
C GLY A 518 -21.43 17.08 33.68
N THR A 519 -21.53 17.55 34.93
CA THR A 519 -20.39 17.57 35.87
C THR A 519 -19.99 16.19 36.42
N ALA A 520 -20.77 15.14 36.19
CA ALA A 520 -20.60 13.80 36.78
C ALA A 520 -20.41 12.65 35.76
N VAL A 521 -20.11 12.96 34.50
CA VAL A 521 -20.10 12.01 33.38
C VAL A 521 -18.70 11.94 32.73
N PRO A 522 -18.40 10.90 31.90
CA PRO A 522 -17.04 10.58 31.45
C PRO A 522 -16.30 11.71 30.73
N PHE A 523 -17.01 12.76 30.30
CA PHE A 523 -16.46 13.95 29.66
C PHE A 523 -16.78 15.21 30.48
N SER A 524 -16.09 15.38 31.61
CA SER A 524 -16.44 16.29 32.72
C SER A 524 -16.12 17.79 32.52
N GLN A 525 -15.95 18.25 31.28
CA GLN A 525 -15.77 19.67 30.97
C GLN A 525 -17.05 20.16 30.28
N PRO A 526 -17.96 20.85 30.99
CA PRO A 526 -19.16 21.39 30.37
C PRO A 526 -18.75 22.42 29.31
N ALA A 527 -19.38 22.38 28.14
CA ALA A 527 -19.41 23.56 27.27
C ALA A 527 -19.97 24.71 28.12
N SER A 528 -19.28 25.85 28.17
CA SER A 528 -19.77 27.00 28.94
C SER A 528 -21.13 27.43 28.37
N ALA A 529 -22.21 27.09 29.06
CA ALA A 529 -23.54 27.38 28.58
C ALA A 529 -23.80 28.89 28.62
N VAL A 530 -24.46 29.38 27.58
CA VAL A 530 -25.15 30.67 27.62
C VAL A 530 -26.55 30.40 28.16
N GLY A 531 -26.77 30.64 29.46
CA GLY A 531 -28.01 30.33 30.18
C GLY A 531 -28.00 28.98 30.91
N THR A 532 -28.99 28.74 31.78
CA THR A 532 -29.14 27.47 32.52
C THR A 532 -30.13 26.56 31.78
N PRO A 533 -29.68 25.63 30.94
CA PRO A 533 -30.59 24.75 30.20
C PRO A 533 -31.30 23.76 31.15
N CYS A 534 -32.50 23.34 30.75
CA CYS A 534 -33.30 22.36 31.47
C CYS A 534 -32.88 20.89 31.26
N SER A 535 -31.77 20.66 30.57
CA SER A 535 -31.12 19.34 30.45
C SER A 535 -29.63 19.52 30.21
N ASP A 536 -28.86 18.46 30.47
CA ASP A 536 -27.47 18.38 30.05
C ASP A 536 -27.37 18.34 28.52
N PHE A 537 -26.22 18.72 28.00
CA PHE A 537 -25.91 18.58 26.58
C PHE A 537 -25.44 17.16 26.31
N TYR A 538 -25.95 16.57 25.22
CA TYR A 538 -25.51 15.27 24.76
C TYR A 538 -25.04 15.32 23.32
N ASP A 539 -23.95 14.65 23.02
CA ASP A 539 -23.52 14.39 21.65
C ASP A 539 -23.77 12.93 21.32
N PHE A 540 -24.38 12.70 20.15
CA PHE A 540 -24.46 11.37 19.56
C PHE A 540 -23.71 11.32 18.23
N PHE A 541 -22.89 10.28 18.05
CA PHE A 541 -22.19 9.97 16.81
C PHE A 541 -21.91 8.47 16.70
N THR A 542 -21.46 8.02 15.53
CA THR A 542 -21.11 6.61 15.29
C THR A 542 -19.70 6.47 14.77
N LEU A 543 -18.94 5.47 15.22
CA LEU A 543 -17.59 5.21 14.71
C LEU A 543 -17.64 4.69 13.25
N PRO A 544 -16.53 4.79 12.48
CA PRO A 544 -16.50 4.30 11.10
C PRO A 544 -16.89 2.81 11.04
N GLY A 545 -17.71 2.45 10.03
CA GLY A 545 -18.23 1.08 9.86
C GLY A 545 -19.56 0.81 10.57
N ALA A 546 -20.10 1.77 11.34
CA ALA A 546 -21.43 1.65 11.93
C ALA A 546 -22.54 1.89 10.89
N SER A 547 -23.67 1.18 11.05
CA SER A 547 -24.84 1.31 10.16
C SER A 547 -26.17 0.94 10.84
N GLY A 548 -27.30 1.28 10.21
CA GLY A 548 -28.64 0.92 10.67
C GLY A 548 -29.32 1.98 11.51
N THR A 549 -30.47 1.63 12.10
CA THR A 549 -31.24 2.54 12.96
C THR A 549 -30.74 2.47 14.40
N TRP A 550 -30.35 3.62 14.93
CA TRP A 550 -29.93 3.82 16.31
C TRP A 550 -31.04 4.52 17.10
N THR A 551 -31.24 4.12 18.33
CA THR A 551 -32.12 4.80 19.28
C THR A 551 -31.26 5.42 20.37
N VAL A 552 -31.38 6.74 20.54
CA VAL A 552 -30.71 7.54 21.57
C VAL A 552 -31.75 7.96 22.59
N GLU A 553 -31.54 7.63 23.85
CA GLU A 553 -32.38 8.02 24.97
C GLU A 553 -31.68 9.15 25.73
N VAL A 554 -32.35 10.30 25.88
CA VAL A 554 -31.82 11.51 26.53
C VAL A 554 -32.69 11.85 27.74
N PRO A 555 -32.13 11.88 28.97
CA PRO A 555 -32.85 12.26 30.17
C PRO A 555 -33.02 13.79 30.23
N ILE A 556 -34.04 14.24 30.96
CA ILE A 556 -34.31 15.67 31.20
C ILE A 556 -33.94 15.96 32.65
N SER A 557 -33.37 17.14 32.93
CA SER A 557 -33.01 17.53 34.30
C SER A 557 -34.24 17.50 35.21
N SER A 558 -34.07 17.00 36.43
CA SER A 558 -35.13 16.95 37.45
C SER A 558 -35.20 18.24 38.29
N ASP A 559 -34.54 19.31 37.88
CA ASP A 559 -34.59 20.59 38.60
C ASP A 559 -36.02 21.17 38.58
N THR A 560 -36.45 21.69 39.73
CA THR A 560 -37.70 22.43 39.95
C THR A 560 -37.91 23.62 39.03
N ALA A 561 -36.85 24.16 38.41
CA ALA A 561 -36.94 25.20 37.39
C ALA A 561 -37.43 24.68 36.01
N CYS A 562 -37.53 23.36 35.85
CA CYS A 562 -37.87 22.71 34.60
C CYS A 562 -39.23 22.03 34.67
N ASP A 563 -40.07 22.25 33.66
CA ASP A 563 -41.40 21.65 33.57
C ASP A 563 -41.31 20.12 33.61
N ASN A 564 -41.81 19.59 34.72
CA ASN A 564 -41.81 18.19 35.12
C ASN A 564 -43.09 17.46 34.68
N THR A 565 -43.96 18.11 33.90
CA THR A 565 -45.17 17.48 33.35
C THR A 565 -44.94 16.85 31.98
N PHE A 566 -43.80 17.15 31.34
CA PHE A 566 -43.26 16.52 30.13
C PHE A 566 -44.17 16.53 28.89
N THR A 567 -45.32 17.21 28.90
CA THR A 567 -46.28 17.21 27.77
C THR A 567 -45.94 18.20 26.66
N THR A 568 -45.05 19.17 26.91
CA THR A 568 -44.72 20.28 26.00
C THR A 568 -43.26 20.32 25.56
N ASN A 569 -42.36 19.56 26.21
CA ASN A 569 -40.93 19.62 25.97
C ASN A 569 -40.55 19.11 24.56
N LYS A 570 -39.61 19.80 23.91
CA LYS A 570 -39.10 19.53 22.56
C LYS A 570 -37.62 19.15 22.58
N LEU A 571 -37.20 18.38 21.57
CA LEU A 571 -35.80 18.03 21.36
C LEU A 571 -35.20 18.95 20.30
N PHE A 572 -34.12 19.64 20.66
CA PHE A 572 -33.44 20.59 19.79
C PHE A 572 -32.07 20.06 19.40
N GLY A 573 -31.69 20.27 18.14
CA GLY A 573 -30.35 20.03 17.62
C GLY A 573 -29.64 21.35 17.29
N PHE A 574 -28.33 21.40 17.45
CA PHE A 574 -27.54 22.58 17.10
C PHE A 574 -27.47 22.79 15.57
N ALA A 575 -27.57 24.04 15.12
CA ALA A 575 -27.43 24.42 13.72
C ALA A 575 -25.95 24.34 13.33
N LEU A 576 -25.66 23.47 12.37
CA LEU A 576 -24.33 23.37 11.79
C LEU A 576 -24.19 24.40 10.65
N ASN A 577 -23.03 25.02 10.54
CA ASN A 577 -22.67 25.89 9.42
C ASN A 577 -22.47 25.06 8.13
N GLY A 578 -22.23 25.74 7.00
CA GLY A 578 -21.98 25.09 5.70
C GLY A 578 -20.76 24.16 5.65
N ALA A 579 -19.96 24.08 6.71
CA ALA A 579 -18.85 23.16 6.91
C ALA A 579 -19.15 22.07 7.98
N ASN A 580 -20.43 21.89 8.35
CA ASN A 580 -20.88 20.95 9.39
C ASN A 580 -20.27 21.19 10.79
N ALA A 581 -19.83 22.42 11.09
CA ALA A 581 -19.40 22.82 12.42
C ALA A 581 -20.51 23.59 13.15
N PRO A 582 -20.61 23.52 14.49
CA PRO A 582 -21.44 24.42 15.27
C PRO A 582 -21.19 25.86 14.80
N ASP A 583 -22.24 26.59 14.40
CA ASP A 583 -22.15 28.02 14.17
C ASP A 583 -21.56 28.72 15.41
N THR A 584 -20.33 29.21 15.32
CA THR A 584 -19.63 29.89 16.42
C THR A 584 -20.14 31.32 16.63
N ALA A 585 -21.03 31.82 15.75
CA ALA A 585 -21.67 33.13 15.87
C ALA A 585 -22.94 33.10 16.75
N CYS A 586 -23.20 31.99 17.46
CA CYS A 586 -24.33 31.87 18.37
C CYS A 586 -24.18 32.79 19.58
N ALA A 587 -24.63 34.03 19.41
CA ALA A 587 -24.93 34.94 20.50
C ALA A 587 -26.11 34.40 21.34
N PRO A 588 -26.29 34.88 22.60
CA PRO A 588 -27.32 34.41 23.53
C PRO A 588 -28.77 34.39 23.03
N ASP A 589 -29.05 35.01 21.88
CA ASP A 589 -30.41 35.32 21.42
C ASP A 589 -30.69 34.88 19.96
N ALA A 590 -29.92 33.96 19.36
CA ALA A 590 -29.95 33.64 17.92
C ALA A 590 -30.34 32.19 17.53
N ALA A 591 -30.71 32.00 16.24
CA ALA A 591 -31.42 30.87 15.61
C ALA A 591 -30.69 29.51 15.52
N CYS A 592 -29.78 29.25 16.44
CA CYS A 592 -28.85 28.14 16.38
C CYS A 592 -29.45 26.79 16.79
N TRP A 593 -30.72 26.72 17.15
CA TRP A 593 -31.35 25.49 17.62
C TRP A 593 -32.51 25.13 16.73
N ASN A 594 -32.40 23.98 16.06
CA ASN A 594 -33.41 23.45 15.16
C ASN A 594 -34.23 22.38 15.87
N LEU A 595 -35.56 22.49 15.78
CA LEU A 595 -36.45 21.42 16.22
C LEU A 595 -36.24 20.19 15.33
N LEU A 596 -35.88 19.05 15.94
CA LEU A 596 -35.64 17.81 15.19
C LEU A 596 -36.97 17.16 14.77
N SER A 597 -37.06 16.74 13.50
CA SER A 597 -38.21 15.97 12.97
C SER A 597 -38.01 14.47 13.22
N GLY A 598 -39.10 13.70 13.35
CA GLY A 598 -39.03 12.26 13.61
C GLY A 598 -38.82 11.86 15.08
N VAL A 599 -38.85 12.81 16.01
CA VAL A 599 -38.86 12.54 17.45
C VAL A 599 -40.23 11.98 17.82
N SER A 600 -40.30 10.70 18.19
CA SER A 600 -41.51 10.06 18.71
C SER A 600 -41.36 9.81 20.21
N GLY A 601 -42.31 10.31 21.00
CA GLY A 601 -42.31 10.11 22.45
C GLY A 601 -43.63 10.51 23.06
N VAL A 602 -44.21 9.60 23.84
CA VAL A 602 -45.33 9.85 24.76
C VAL A 602 -44.73 10.39 26.07
N ALA A 603 -45.46 11.19 26.84
CA ALA A 603 -45.02 11.67 28.16
C ALA A 603 -44.44 10.51 29.02
N GLY A 604 -43.17 10.61 29.43
CA GLY A 604 -42.42 9.59 30.16
C GLY A 604 -40.91 9.88 30.22
N SER A 605 -40.21 9.23 31.17
CA SER A 605 -38.76 9.36 31.43
C SER A 605 -38.01 8.08 31.04
N PRO A 606 -36.94 8.11 30.20
CA PRO A 606 -36.35 9.23 29.43
C PRO A 606 -36.97 9.44 28.03
N ARG A 607 -36.66 10.57 27.36
CA ARG A 607 -37.11 10.85 25.97
C ARG A 607 -36.30 10.02 24.99
N LYS A 608 -36.95 9.48 23.96
CA LYS A 608 -36.30 8.66 22.93
C LYS A 608 -36.25 9.40 21.59
N LEU A 609 -35.06 9.47 21.01
CA LEU A 609 -34.81 9.85 19.63
C LEU A 609 -34.48 8.59 18.85
N SER A 610 -35.20 8.31 17.78
CA SER A 610 -34.79 7.28 16.82
C SER A 610 -34.11 7.95 15.64
N VAL A 611 -32.80 7.72 15.50
CA VAL A 611 -31.99 8.21 14.39
C VAL A 611 -31.74 7.05 13.43
N SER A 612 -32.36 7.09 12.26
CA SER A 612 -32.05 6.15 11.18
C SER A 612 -30.83 6.65 10.41
N LEU A 613 -29.73 5.89 10.45
CA LEU A 613 -28.49 6.21 9.74
C LEU A 613 -28.31 5.27 8.54
N THR A 614 -28.11 5.85 7.37
CA THR A 614 -27.74 5.12 6.14
C THR A 614 -26.24 5.15 5.86
N THR A 615 -25.48 6.02 6.53
CA THR A 615 -24.02 6.18 6.40
C THR A 615 -23.38 6.53 7.75
N ALA A 616 -22.07 6.31 7.88
CA ALA A 616 -21.28 6.69 9.06
C ALA A 616 -21.38 8.22 9.29
N GLN A 617 -21.69 8.64 10.52
CA GLN A 617 -21.79 10.06 10.89
C GLN A 617 -20.87 10.36 12.07
N LEU A 618 -19.81 11.10 11.77
CA LEU A 618 -18.85 11.61 12.74
C LEU A 618 -18.85 13.12 12.63
N GLY A 619 -19.23 13.76 13.72
CA GLY A 619 -19.53 15.19 13.77
C GLY A 619 -20.30 15.59 15.02
N GLY A 620 -20.95 14.60 15.69
CA GLY A 620 -21.80 14.83 16.84
C GLY A 620 -23.03 15.66 16.43
N THR A 621 -24.24 15.17 16.69
CA THR A 621 -25.37 16.12 16.77
C THR A 621 -25.50 16.50 18.23
N PRO A 622 -25.20 17.76 18.62
CA PRO A 622 -25.52 18.21 19.96
C PRO A 622 -27.03 18.21 20.09
N ILE A 623 -27.53 17.49 21.08
CA ILE A 623 -28.95 17.32 21.36
C ILE A 623 -29.21 17.81 22.78
N VAL A 624 -30.25 18.62 22.93
CA VAL A 624 -30.73 19.12 24.22
C VAL A 624 -32.25 19.03 24.27
N ALA A 625 -32.81 18.73 25.43
CA ALA A 625 -34.25 18.76 25.68
C ALA A 625 -34.65 20.08 26.40
N GLY A 626 -35.67 20.78 25.91
CA GLY A 626 -36.16 22.07 26.45
C GLY A 626 -37.69 22.18 26.51
N ASN A 627 -38.24 23.18 27.21
CA ASN A 627 -39.69 23.41 27.32
C ASN A 627 -40.18 24.30 26.14
N THR A 628 -41.28 25.04 26.31
CA THR A 628 -41.85 26.00 25.36
C THR A 628 -41.80 27.45 25.85
N ASP A 629 -41.07 27.70 26.95
CA ASP A 629 -41.15 28.95 27.70
C ASP A 629 -39.95 29.84 27.35
N ALA A 630 -40.02 31.14 27.65
CA ALA A 630 -39.00 32.14 27.28
C ALA A 630 -37.57 31.90 27.87
N ASN A 631 -37.38 30.82 28.64
CA ASN A 631 -36.11 30.36 29.20
C ASN A 631 -35.51 29.17 28.42
N ASP A 632 -36.08 28.77 27.29
CA ASP A 632 -35.46 27.85 26.34
C ASP A 632 -34.11 28.41 25.85
N PRO A 633 -33.12 27.59 25.43
CA PRO A 633 -31.99 28.10 24.66
C PRO A 633 -32.58 28.82 23.43
N THR A 634 -32.49 30.14 23.43
CA THR A 634 -33.51 31.05 22.85
C THR A 634 -34.08 30.61 21.50
N ALA A 635 -35.40 30.38 21.49
CA ALA A 635 -36.17 30.02 20.31
C ALA A 635 -36.18 31.16 19.25
N ILE A 636 -35.69 30.89 18.03
CA ILE A 636 -35.99 31.72 16.85
C ILE A 636 -37.00 31.00 15.95
N SER A 637 -37.88 31.80 15.34
CA SER A 637 -39.01 31.36 14.53
C SER A 637 -38.61 30.65 13.22
N LEU A 638 -39.50 29.75 12.83
CA LEU A 638 -39.44 28.81 11.71
C LEU A 638 -39.05 29.47 10.37
N ARG A 639 -37.99 28.94 9.74
CA ARG A 639 -37.92 28.81 8.28
C ARG A 639 -37.77 27.34 7.91
N SER A 640 -38.58 26.91 6.95
CA SER A 640 -38.74 25.53 6.50
C SER A 640 -37.43 24.91 6.00
N VAL A 641 -36.97 23.84 6.65
CA VAL A 641 -35.90 22.96 6.17
C VAL A 641 -36.53 21.84 5.33
N ARG A 642 -36.18 21.78 4.04
CA ARG A 642 -36.42 20.59 3.22
C ARG A 642 -35.26 19.64 3.43
N ILE A 643 -35.55 18.42 3.89
CA ILE A 643 -34.59 17.32 3.81
C ILE A 643 -34.62 16.83 2.36
N SER A 644 -33.66 17.25 1.55
CA SER A 644 -33.43 16.63 0.24
C SER A 644 -32.41 15.53 0.38
N ALA A 645 -32.86 14.28 0.28
CA ALA A 645 -32.02 13.25 -0.29
C ALA A 645 -31.69 13.68 -1.73
N GLN A 646 -30.42 13.91 -2.03
CA GLN A 646 -29.95 13.85 -3.41
C GLN A 646 -28.70 12.98 -3.48
N GLU A 647 -28.92 11.80 -4.03
CA GLU A 647 -27.91 11.07 -4.77
C GLU A 647 -27.49 11.87 -6.00
N THR A 648 -26.22 11.68 -6.34
CA THR A 648 -25.46 12.23 -7.45
C THR A 648 -26.10 12.03 -8.83
N ALA A 649 -26.12 13.10 -9.65
CA ALA A 649 -25.84 13.05 -11.08
C ALA A 649 -25.51 14.45 -11.60
N VAL A 650 -24.22 14.75 -11.81
CA VAL A 650 -23.76 15.93 -12.56
C VAL A 650 -23.31 15.47 -13.95
N TRP A 651 -23.65 16.33 -14.92
CA TRP A 651 -23.23 16.39 -16.33
C TRP A 651 -24.20 15.80 -17.37
N LEU A 652 -25.01 16.69 -17.95
CA LEU A 652 -24.95 17.04 -19.39
C LEU A 652 -25.96 18.16 -19.73
N TRP A 653 -25.60 19.42 -19.44
CA TRP A 653 -26.24 20.61 -20.02
C TRP A 653 -25.55 21.02 -21.33
N GLY A 654 -25.44 20.05 -22.24
CA GLY A 654 -24.91 20.23 -23.58
C GLY A 654 -25.87 19.71 -24.65
N LEU A 655 -27.18 19.93 -24.51
CA LEU A 655 -28.13 19.58 -25.57
C LEU A 655 -29.48 20.31 -25.50
N LEU A 656 -29.47 21.61 -25.15
CA LEU A 656 -30.65 22.49 -25.28
C LEU A 656 -30.60 23.39 -26.53
N LEU A 657 -29.85 23.00 -27.57
CA LEU A 657 -29.66 23.83 -28.78
C LEU A 657 -29.77 23.08 -30.12
N VAL A 658 -30.35 21.87 -30.18
CA VAL A 658 -30.54 21.14 -31.45
C VAL A 658 -31.92 20.49 -31.64
N LEU A 659 -32.77 20.34 -30.61
CA LEU A 659 -34.06 19.62 -30.76
C LEU A 659 -35.33 20.49 -30.75
N PHE A 660 -35.19 21.77 -31.12
CA PHE A 660 -36.30 22.61 -31.63
C PHE A 660 -36.08 23.05 -33.10
N GLY A 661 -35.07 22.47 -33.77
CA GLY A 661 -34.73 22.75 -35.18
C GLY A 661 -35.13 21.66 -36.18
N ILE A 662 -35.94 20.67 -35.79
CA ILE A 662 -36.54 19.70 -36.73
C ILE A 662 -38.00 19.46 -36.34
N THR A 663 -38.81 20.51 -36.44
CA THR A 663 -40.20 20.35 -36.86
C THR A 663 -40.19 20.22 -38.39
N GLY A 664 -40.96 19.28 -38.95
CA GLY A 664 -41.41 19.42 -40.34
C GLY A 664 -41.00 18.36 -41.38
N ALA A 665 -40.44 17.19 -41.01
CA ALA A 665 -40.04 16.20 -42.02
C ALA A 665 -40.75 14.83 -42.01
N LEU A 666 -41.62 14.49 -41.04
CA LEU A 666 -42.19 13.13 -40.99
C LEU A 666 -43.70 13.03 -40.75
N TRP A 667 -44.47 14.04 -41.16
CA TRP A 667 -45.92 13.84 -41.39
C TRP A 667 -46.52 14.85 -42.39
N GLN A 668 -46.04 14.84 -43.64
CA GLN A 668 -46.86 15.08 -44.86
C GLN A 668 -45.98 15.02 -46.13
N ARG A 669 -45.64 13.80 -46.53
CA ARG A 669 -45.64 13.40 -47.94
C ARG A 669 -46.04 11.94 -48.05
N GLN A 670 -47.35 11.72 -47.94
CA GLN A 670 -48.02 10.70 -48.76
C GLN A 670 -47.80 11.06 -50.24
N ASN A 671 -47.82 10.05 -51.10
CA ASN A 671 -47.97 10.13 -52.55
C ASN A 671 -46.77 10.66 -53.35
N ARG A 672 -45.82 9.75 -53.60
CA ARG A 672 -45.41 9.33 -54.95
C ARG A 672 -44.71 7.99 -54.89
#